data_AF-A0A925WBH2-F1
#
_entry.id   AF-A0A925WBH2-F1
#
_cell.length_a   1.000
_cell.length_b   1.000
_cell.length_c   1.000
_cell.angle_alpha   90.00
_cell.angle_beta   90.00
_cell.angle_gamma   90.00
#
_symmetry.space_group_name_H-M   'P 1'
#
loop_
_entity.id
_entity.type
_entity.pdbx_description
1 polymer ?
#
loop_
_entity_poly.entity_id
_entity_poly.type
_entity_poly.pdbx_seq_one_letter_code
_entity_poly.pdbx_strand_id
1 'polypeptide(L)'
;VRGATALGSLSDILSLRNFSTLQLRSDSNATFNATNILLESTSNTLDFDVNNVTAGVTGKTLTLPGTLAFGHNSDQTINVTGGNNYTLALGDITATASDHSPYKDITINAAPGVSVVLDSFTAGNWGNYLNLQGGGQVRITGNLGNTSDGSVLLFVNGGTTATLQGPTVKSGTATSDAYSYFVQNGTLVLDHSNALINNSSGTGIKKSWFVLGTTTNTVANNTNSAVYLGDTNYATGGIIIPAHLTNHVADGGAAFPNTGTFIIGGQNTSGVNTYSNQIILGYTTNRGKSVTLVSATGGRVDFKGSIQKNGTDTTAGLTINDDDHAGMITLAAANTYAGSTIVNAGMLSLAHSNALGSSTSVTVNSKTGGSELAGTRLELTNGVTIPNTVSLSLTSNATGSIRSALYGRGSGTNTWNGPILLKGTNGFTHILADVGSTLVVNGSISNSLFGQFLSFRGIGWTGGSGVINGKITLSSANGHVQFHDNTTWTINSTNNTWWGTEIAQATVRIGQNNALPTNAVLMIGTGGTGRLDLAGFTQQVAGLLDSANGYSKIIGNSSTTSDSTLRYVTGSDDYVGVIVDSIDGGTRKVALTVVSGALTFSSSNTYSGATTISGGTLSLGASNVISDSSAIILGGGTLNGGGYTDTFGALTIQANSALKLGSGTSGTLTFASGTYTGGTLTISNWTGTAGLPGTADRIFITAAPSGTFLSNITFNGYSSGAIRLGTGEIVPAGVTAPTQLAITSVNGGASPRINTAFSVVVQVWDAGGSPVNVTTNTAVILSVNTGSGGLAGTLTGTVTVGNSSVTINGVTYNQAESGVILTATRTSGHTLTPGNSSPFTVTAANGNWNVNASGNWSTAANWTSNPLVPGLGAGDIVGLNYNITAARTVTMDTTSRIVGTLNIGDPGSSYFGYTLTNSGGAGLTFDNIGSSASLVQLTTTAADILALPITLADDLSVSNNSTLTISGPISGTKGLTKSGTGTLTLSGNNSYRGDTLVNEGMLQLPAGGVINGGAASVTMLTGAQLIVSGGSLIATNSSNIGSGSQGLLVSSGSASFAAGLTTTMGSSSGYFIHVTGGSLLADSLEMGRTAAISSQPAEGLNTDGLYINGGNVTITNDLEMGVHNLANSSVSTRIDSGSLTVGGVLTVGLNNGNRWSILDVNGGTLTVNDTATGVSVGGPRNGNALLQVRAGTATVGKISLGQAVVGSTNMTAIVNLTGGSLYVGIGGMWQVSAGANFVSMI
;
A
#
# COMPACT_ATOMS: atom_id res chain seq x y z
N VAL A 1 -65.80 19.36 -81.75
CA VAL A 1 -67.16 19.05 -81.27
C VAL A 1 -67.52 19.98 -80.11
N ARG A 2 -68.68 20.65 -80.14
CA ARG A 2 -69.16 21.57 -79.09
C ARG A 2 -70.58 21.15 -78.65
N GLY A 3 -70.81 20.95 -77.35
CA GLY A 3 -72.16 20.82 -76.77
C GLY A 3 -72.69 19.39 -76.56
N ALA A 4 -73.50 19.24 -75.52
CA ALA A 4 -74.04 17.99 -74.94
C ALA A 4 -75.11 17.26 -75.78
N THR A 5 -75.04 17.33 -77.11
CA THR A 5 -75.90 16.53 -77.99
C THR A 5 -75.09 15.38 -78.58
N ALA A 6 -75.52 14.17 -78.25
CA ALA A 6 -74.95 12.91 -78.68
C ALA A 6 -74.55 12.94 -80.17
N LEU A 7 -73.31 12.56 -80.47
CA LEU A 7 -73.04 11.88 -81.74
C LEU A 7 -73.99 10.67 -81.74
N GLY A 8 -75.08 10.77 -82.50
CA GLY A 8 -76.01 9.65 -82.68
C GLY A 8 -75.20 8.42 -83.08
N SER A 9 -75.51 7.28 -82.45
CA SER A 9 -74.80 6.00 -82.56
C SER A 9 -74.05 5.81 -83.89
N LEU A 10 -72.79 6.25 -83.95
CA LEU A 10 -71.87 5.89 -85.03
C LEU A 10 -71.41 4.49 -84.69
N SER A 11 -72.11 3.49 -85.24
CA SER A 11 -71.82 2.10 -84.97
C SER A 11 -70.46 1.66 -85.50
N ASP A 12 -69.83 2.34 -86.47
CA ASP A 12 -68.63 1.79 -87.12
C ASP A 12 -67.60 2.88 -87.47
N ILE A 13 -66.60 3.07 -86.58
CA ILE A 13 -65.28 3.71 -86.83
C ILE A 13 -65.28 5.24 -87.16
N LEU A 14 -64.67 6.06 -86.29
CA LEU A 14 -64.27 7.44 -86.61
C LEU A 14 -62.91 7.44 -87.32
N SER A 15 -62.90 7.59 -88.64
CA SER A 15 -61.66 7.69 -89.43
C SER A 15 -61.22 9.15 -89.57
N LEU A 16 -60.03 9.49 -89.04
CA LEU A 16 -59.44 10.83 -89.18
C LEU A 16 -58.40 10.77 -90.32
N ARG A 17 -58.71 11.39 -91.47
CA ARG A 17 -57.81 11.45 -92.64
C ARG A 17 -57.41 12.89 -92.94
N ASN A 18 -56.11 13.14 -93.12
CA ASN A 18 -55.52 14.39 -93.62
C ASN A 18 -55.83 15.70 -92.82
N PHE A 19 -56.11 15.64 -91.51
CA PHE A 19 -56.12 16.81 -90.61
C PHE A 19 -55.60 16.46 -89.21
N SER A 20 -54.87 17.38 -88.57
CA SER A 20 -54.04 17.11 -87.39
C SER A 20 -54.63 17.49 -86.02
N THR A 21 -55.74 18.26 -85.92
CA THR A 21 -56.27 18.71 -84.60
C THR A 21 -57.76 18.45 -84.37
N LEU A 22 -58.11 17.74 -83.29
CA LEU A 22 -59.49 17.54 -82.82
C LEU A 22 -59.79 18.45 -81.62
N GLN A 23 -60.63 19.46 -81.84
CA GLN A 23 -61.08 20.37 -80.77
C GLN A 23 -62.30 19.79 -80.04
N LEU A 24 -62.19 19.59 -78.72
CA LEU A 24 -63.28 19.12 -77.86
C LEU A 24 -63.58 20.20 -76.82
N ARG A 25 -64.82 20.71 -76.80
CA ARG A 25 -65.20 21.75 -75.83
C ARG A 25 -66.52 21.45 -75.16
N SER A 26 -66.54 21.55 -73.82
CA SER A 26 -67.74 21.40 -72.99
C SER A 26 -67.58 22.11 -71.64
N ASP A 27 -68.67 22.66 -71.09
CA ASP A 27 -68.69 23.22 -69.73
C ASP A 27 -69.10 22.20 -68.66
N SER A 28 -69.49 20.99 -69.08
CA SER A 28 -69.76 19.83 -68.23
C SER A 28 -68.88 18.64 -68.63
N ASN A 29 -68.80 17.62 -67.78
CA ASN A 29 -68.23 16.34 -68.21
C ASN A 29 -69.03 15.81 -69.41
N ALA A 30 -68.34 15.36 -70.47
CA ALA A 30 -68.99 14.96 -71.71
C ALA A 30 -68.28 13.75 -72.32
N THR A 31 -69.06 12.78 -72.82
CA THR A 31 -68.55 11.58 -73.51
C THR A 31 -68.89 11.67 -75.00
N PHE A 32 -67.88 11.49 -75.85
CA PHE A 32 -67.99 11.48 -77.30
C PHE A 32 -67.86 10.03 -77.79
N ASN A 33 -68.99 9.31 -77.89
CA ASN A 33 -69.01 7.90 -78.24
C ASN A 33 -68.56 7.64 -79.69
N ALA A 34 -67.45 6.91 -79.83
CA ALA A 34 -67.00 6.27 -81.07
C ALA A 34 -66.41 4.91 -80.68
N THR A 35 -66.78 3.83 -81.38
CA THR A 35 -66.35 2.46 -81.01
C THR A 35 -64.85 2.23 -81.25
N ASN A 36 -64.33 2.79 -82.36
CA ASN A 36 -62.92 2.79 -82.73
C ASN A 36 -62.59 4.13 -83.38
N ILE A 37 -61.40 4.68 -83.13
CA ILE A 37 -60.88 5.85 -83.84
C ILE A 37 -59.67 5.36 -84.64
N LEU A 38 -59.84 5.29 -85.97
CA LEU A 38 -58.81 4.82 -86.88
C LEU A 38 -58.11 6.02 -87.52
N LEU A 39 -56.78 6.07 -87.38
CA LEU A 39 -55.96 7.11 -87.98
C LEU A 39 -55.38 6.60 -89.30
N GLU A 40 -55.91 7.10 -90.42
CA GLU A 40 -55.35 6.89 -91.75
C GLU A 40 -54.72 8.20 -92.22
N SER A 41 -53.59 8.55 -91.61
CA SER A 41 -52.92 9.84 -91.75
C SER A 41 -51.47 9.63 -92.17
N THR A 42 -50.99 10.41 -93.15
CA THR A 42 -49.56 10.52 -93.45
C THR A 42 -48.80 11.31 -92.38
N SER A 43 -49.50 12.05 -91.53
CA SER A 43 -48.95 12.75 -90.37
C SER A 43 -48.93 11.81 -89.16
N ASN A 44 -47.76 11.75 -88.52
CA ASN A 44 -47.45 10.99 -87.31
C ASN A 44 -47.92 11.67 -86.01
N THR A 45 -48.81 12.66 -86.10
CA THR A 45 -49.22 13.48 -84.94
C THR A 45 -50.73 13.69 -84.91
N LEU A 46 -51.31 13.49 -83.73
CA LEU A 46 -52.71 13.74 -83.38
C LEU A 46 -52.77 14.80 -82.28
N ASP A 47 -53.26 15.98 -82.61
CA ASP A 47 -53.46 17.05 -81.66
C ASP A 47 -54.90 17.03 -81.13
N PHE A 48 -55.06 17.14 -79.83
CA PHE A 48 -56.31 17.45 -79.15
C PHE A 48 -56.20 18.86 -78.57
N ASP A 49 -57.26 19.65 -78.74
CA ASP A 49 -57.45 20.92 -78.04
C ASP A 49 -58.68 20.78 -77.15
N VAL A 50 -58.47 20.66 -75.83
CA VAL A 50 -59.51 20.52 -74.83
C VAL A 50 -59.71 21.81 -74.06
N ASN A 51 -60.93 22.37 -74.11
CA ASN A 51 -61.19 23.65 -73.44
C ASN A 51 -62.65 23.80 -72.99
N ASN A 52 -62.91 24.84 -72.20
CA ASN A 52 -64.27 25.27 -71.90
C ASN A 52 -64.97 25.84 -73.16
N VAL A 53 -66.29 25.85 -73.12
CA VAL A 53 -67.11 26.62 -74.06
C VAL A 53 -67.30 28.05 -73.51
N THR A 54 -67.43 28.16 -72.19
CA THR A 54 -67.56 29.43 -71.45
C THR A 54 -66.31 29.71 -70.60
N ALA A 55 -65.72 30.90 -70.76
CA ALA A 55 -64.52 31.30 -70.03
C ALA A 55 -64.73 31.21 -68.50
N GLY A 56 -63.75 30.65 -67.78
CA GLY A 56 -63.76 30.51 -66.31
C GLY A 56 -64.20 29.14 -65.79
N VAL A 57 -64.78 28.28 -66.64
CA VAL A 57 -65.03 26.87 -66.27
C VAL A 57 -63.71 26.11 -66.27
N THR A 58 -63.44 25.36 -65.21
CA THR A 58 -62.23 24.55 -65.00
C THR A 58 -62.57 23.11 -64.58
N GLY A 59 -61.62 22.19 -64.72
CA GLY A 59 -61.68 20.87 -64.06
C GLY A 59 -62.71 19.87 -64.61
N LYS A 60 -63.11 19.97 -65.89
CA LYS A 60 -64.06 19.01 -66.51
C LYS A 60 -63.35 17.90 -67.26
N THR A 61 -64.01 16.75 -67.37
CA THR A 61 -63.52 15.57 -68.10
C THR A 61 -64.26 15.39 -69.42
N LEU A 62 -63.51 15.36 -70.52
CA LEU A 62 -63.99 15.07 -71.87
C LEU A 62 -63.53 13.67 -72.25
N THR A 63 -64.46 12.74 -72.44
CA THR A 63 -64.17 11.32 -72.63
C THR A 63 -64.36 10.89 -74.08
N LEU A 64 -63.36 10.22 -74.65
CA LEU A 64 -63.39 9.50 -75.92
C LEU A 64 -63.13 8.01 -75.62
N PRO A 65 -64.18 7.20 -75.39
CA PRO A 65 -64.02 5.84 -74.86
C PRO A 65 -63.57 4.80 -75.89
N GLY A 66 -63.51 5.16 -77.18
CA GLY A 66 -63.12 4.23 -78.25
C GLY A 66 -61.65 3.88 -78.25
N THR A 67 -61.32 2.71 -78.81
CA THR A 67 -59.93 2.30 -79.01
C THR A 67 -59.25 3.19 -80.05
N LEU A 68 -58.12 3.78 -79.69
CA LEU A 68 -57.23 4.53 -80.57
C LEU A 68 -56.24 3.55 -81.20
N ALA A 69 -56.38 3.28 -82.50
CA ALA A 69 -55.50 2.37 -83.22
C ALA A 69 -54.62 3.14 -84.22
N PHE A 70 -53.30 2.98 -84.11
CA PHE A 70 -52.34 3.54 -85.06
C PHE A 70 -51.97 2.49 -86.12
N GLY A 71 -52.22 2.79 -87.39
CA GLY A 71 -52.00 1.86 -88.52
C GLY A 71 -50.67 2.02 -89.26
N HIS A 72 -49.75 2.87 -88.80
CA HIS A 72 -48.55 3.27 -89.54
C HIS A 72 -47.23 2.86 -88.88
N ASN A 73 -46.20 2.70 -89.72
CA ASN A 73 -44.89 2.17 -89.40
C ASN A 73 -43.87 3.22 -88.89
N SER A 74 -44.27 4.28 -88.19
CA SER A 74 -43.39 5.37 -87.70
C SER A 74 -43.78 5.85 -86.29
N ASP A 75 -42.90 6.61 -85.61
CA ASP A 75 -43.19 7.22 -84.29
C ASP A 75 -44.50 8.02 -84.33
N GLN A 76 -45.30 7.95 -83.27
CA GLN A 76 -46.60 8.61 -83.19
C GLN A 76 -46.64 9.59 -82.01
N THR A 77 -47.23 10.75 -82.19
CA THR A 77 -47.35 11.78 -81.14
C THR A 77 -48.81 12.16 -80.92
N ILE A 78 -49.26 12.18 -79.67
CA ILE A 78 -50.54 12.73 -79.23
C ILE A 78 -50.24 14.04 -78.50
N ASN A 79 -50.53 15.19 -79.11
CA ASN A 79 -50.46 16.46 -78.39
C ASN A 79 -51.80 16.74 -77.74
N VAL A 80 -51.82 17.10 -76.47
CA VAL A 80 -53.02 17.57 -75.78
C VAL A 80 -52.75 18.97 -75.27
N THR A 81 -53.32 19.92 -75.99
CA THR A 81 -53.28 21.34 -75.68
C THR A 81 -54.64 21.77 -75.15
N GLY A 82 -54.69 22.92 -74.48
CA GLY A 82 -55.90 23.38 -73.82
C GLY A 82 -55.60 24.28 -72.64
N GLY A 83 -56.63 24.60 -71.86
CA GLY A 83 -56.50 25.39 -70.63
C GLY A 83 -57.49 24.96 -69.56
N ASN A 84 -57.39 25.57 -68.37
CA ASN A 84 -58.35 25.46 -67.28
C ASN A 84 -58.41 24.09 -66.55
N ASN A 85 -57.31 23.33 -66.44
CA ASN A 85 -57.27 22.04 -65.72
C ASN A 85 -58.24 20.99 -66.26
N TYR A 86 -58.54 21.03 -67.56
CA TYR A 86 -59.41 20.03 -68.19
C TYR A 86 -58.72 18.67 -68.27
N THR A 87 -59.52 17.61 -68.20
CA THR A 87 -59.08 16.23 -68.37
C THR A 87 -59.57 15.68 -69.70
N LEU A 88 -58.68 15.19 -70.56
CA LEU A 88 -59.02 14.37 -71.72
C LEU A 88 -58.93 12.91 -71.33
N ALA A 89 -60.05 12.19 -71.24
CA ALA A 89 -60.06 10.74 -71.02
C ALA A 89 -60.13 10.02 -72.37
N LEU A 90 -59.14 9.21 -72.68
CA LEU A 90 -59.05 8.37 -73.86
C LEU A 90 -59.27 6.91 -73.47
N GLY A 91 -59.95 6.15 -74.33
CA GLY A 91 -60.07 4.69 -74.24
C GLY A 91 -58.73 3.99 -74.53
N ASP A 92 -58.80 2.70 -74.84
CA ASP A 92 -57.61 1.89 -75.06
C ASP A 92 -56.75 2.39 -76.23
N ILE A 93 -55.44 2.54 -76.03
CA ILE A 93 -54.49 2.81 -77.11
C ILE A 93 -53.85 1.49 -77.54
N THR A 94 -53.91 1.18 -78.83
CA THR A 94 -53.34 -0.04 -79.42
C THR A 94 -52.39 0.30 -80.58
N ALA A 95 -51.22 -0.34 -80.58
CA ALA A 95 -50.25 -0.26 -81.67
C ALA A 95 -50.16 -1.62 -82.38
N THR A 96 -50.75 -1.74 -83.57
CA THR A 96 -50.70 -2.97 -84.39
C THR A 96 -49.66 -2.82 -85.50
N ALA A 97 -48.50 -3.47 -85.36
CA ALA A 97 -47.55 -3.67 -86.45
C ALA A 97 -47.33 -5.18 -86.66
N SER A 98 -47.30 -5.60 -87.93
CA SER A 98 -47.15 -7.01 -88.33
C SER A 98 -45.71 -7.37 -88.76
N ASP A 99 -44.79 -6.41 -88.79
CA ASP A 99 -43.45 -6.51 -89.36
C ASP A 99 -42.32 -6.25 -88.35
N HIS A 100 -41.26 -7.06 -88.45
CA HIS A 100 -40.09 -7.10 -87.55
C HIS A 100 -39.11 -5.93 -87.77
N SER A 101 -39.54 -4.67 -87.61
CA SER A 101 -38.64 -3.49 -87.64
C SER A 101 -38.26 -2.99 -86.24
N PRO A 102 -37.08 -2.39 -86.04
CA PRO A 102 -36.61 -1.91 -84.75
C PRO A 102 -37.47 -0.73 -84.20
N TYR A 103 -37.71 -0.79 -82.89
CA TYR A 103 -38.28 0.15 -81.90
C TYR A 103 -39.01 1.41 -82.42
N LYS A 104 -40.28 1.62 -82.01
CA LYS A 104 -41.07 2.81 -82.36
C LYS A 104 -41.78 3.43 -81.14
N ASP A 105 -41.82 4.76 -81.07
CA ASP A 105 -42.27 5.51 -79.88
C ASP A 105 -43.71 6.04 -80.04
N ILE A 106 -44.52 5.92 -78.99
CA ILE A 106 -45.76 6.68 -78.82
C ILE A 106 -45.50 7.77 -77.78
N THR A 107 -45.57 9.02 -78.22
CA THR A 107 -45.37 10.19 -77.36
C THR A 107 -46.72 10.83 -77.02
N ILE A 108 -46.96 11.16 -75.75
CA ILE A 108 -48.12 11.95 -75.28
C ILE A 108 -47.60 13.25 -74.68
N ASN A 109 -47.91 14.37 -75.32
CA ASN A 109 -47.54 15.71 -74.90
C ASN A 109 -48.73 16.39 -74.23
N ALA A 110 -48.85 16.29 -72.91
CA ALA A 110 -49.87 17.02 -72.15
C ALA A 110 -49.33 18.40 -71.76
N ALA A 111 -49.91 19.49 -72.27
CA ALA A 111 -49.50 20.85 -71.94
C ALA A 111 -49.73 21.18 -70.44
N PRO A 112 -49.00 22.16 -69.86
CA PRO A 112 -49.18 22.54 -68.47
C PRO A 112 -50.61 23.00 -68.19
N GLY A 113 -51.22 22.52 -67.09
CA GLY A 113 -52.62 22.82 -66.76
C GLY A 113 -53.66 22.00 -67.53
N VAL A 114 -53.24 20.89 -68.16
CA VAL A 114 -54.12 19.88 -68.76
C VAL A 114 -53.81 18.50 -68.15
N SER A 115 -54.84 17.68 -67.98
CA SER A 115 -54.73 16.29 -67.57
C SER A 115 -55.15 15.37 -68.72
N VAL A 116 -54.44 14.26 -68.92
CA VAL A 116 -54.84 13.18 -69.84
C VAL A 116 -55.10 11.94 -69.01
N VAL A 117 -56.20 11.25 -69.22
CA VAL A 117 -56.50 9.94 -68.64
C VAL A 117 -56.52 8.92 -69.78
N LEU A 118 -55.86 7.79 -69.62
CA LEU A 118 -55.85 6.68 -70.56
C LEU A 118 -56.42 5.46 -69.86
N ASP A 119 -57.31 4.70 -70.51
CA ASP A 119 -57.72 3.39 -70.00
C ASP A 119 -56.54 2.40 -70.11
N SER A 120 -56.38 1.64 -71.20
CA SER A 120 -55.23 0.73 -71.34
C SER A 120 -54.27 1.14 -72.46
N PHE A 121 -53.03 0.66 -72.41
CA PHE A 121 -52.07 0.73 -73.51
C PHE A 121 -51.58 -0.68 -73.84
N THR A 122 -51.85 -1.14 -75.06
CA THR A 122 -51.41 -2.45 -75.54
C THR A 122 -50.47 -2.29 -76.74
N ALA A 123 -49.24 -2.77 -76.58
CA ALA A 123 -48.24 -2.83 -77.64
C ALA A 123 -48.31 -4.18 -78.39
N GLY A 124 -48.17 -4.15 -79.72
CA GLY A 124 -47.89 -5.35 -80.53
C GLY A 124 -46.51 -5.95 -80.24
N ASN A 125 -46.18 -7.06 -80.92
CA ASN A 125 -44.96 -7.82 -80.68
C ASN A 125 -43.71 -6.93 -80.87
N TRP A 126 -42.83 -6.92 -79.86
CA TRP A 126 -41.53 -6.24 -79.79
C TRP A 126 -41.53 -4.71 -79.55
N GLY A 127 -41.21 -4.31 -78.30
CA GLY A 127 -40.48 -3.07 -77.95
C GLY A 127 -41.02 -1.71 -78.41
N ASN A 128 -42.19 -1.27 -77.89
CA ASN A 128 -42.67 0.11 -78.07
C ASN A 128 -42.42 0.95 -76.80
N TYR A 129 -41.94 2.18 -77.00
CA TYR A 129 -41.73 3.16 -75.92
C TYR A 129 -42.99 4.04 -75.76
N LEU A 130 -43.46 4.27 -74.53
CA LEU A 130 -44.51 5.25 -74.25
C LEU A 130 -43.86 6.47 -73.60
N ASN A 131 -43.73 7.58 -74.29
CA ASN A 131 -43.10 8.80 -73.79
C ASN A 131 -44.16 9.83 -73.34
N LEU A 132 -44.17 10.19 -72.06
CA LEU A 132 -45.07 11.16 -71.47
C LEU A 132 -44.30 12.46 -71.20
N GLN A 133 -44.68 13.56 -71.83
CA GLN A 133 -43.98 14.84 -71.69
C GLN A 133 -44.95 16.03 -71.83
N GLY A 134 -44.44 17.27 -71.79
CA GLY A 134 -45.22 18.50 -71.99
C GLY A 134 -45.59 19.30 -70.73
N GLY A 135 -45.37 18.79 -69.52
CA GLY A 135 -45.53 19.54 -68.26
C GLY A 135 -46.91 19.48 -67.60
N GLY A 136 -47.87 18.78 -68.22
CA GLY A 136 -49.22 18.50 -67.68
C GLY A 136 -49.28 17.24 -66.80
N GLN A 137 -50.49 16.76 -66.52
CA GLN A 137 -50.70 15.47 -65.84
C GLN A 137 -51.13 14.40 -66.84
N VAL A 138 -50.63 13.18 -66.71
CA VAL A 138 -51.11 12.01 -67.45
C VAL A 138 -51.46 10.92 -66.45
N ARG A 139 -52.60 10.26 -66.58
CA ARG A 139 -53.08 9.21 -65.68
C ARG A 139 -53.46 7.99 -66.50
N ILE A 140 -53.07 6.80 -66.07
CA ILE A 140 -53.34 5.54 -66.78
C ILE A 140 -54.12 4.62 -65.85
N THR A 141 -55.36 4.27 -66.19
CA THR A 141 -56.34 3.58 -65.31
C THR A 141 -56.49 2.08 -65.58
N GLY A 142 -55.94 1.58 -66.68
CA GLY A 142 -56.01 0.19 -67.16
C GLY A 142 -54.63 -0.42 -67.43
N ASN A 143 -54.55 -1.51 -68.18
CA ASN A 143 -53.33 -2.31 -68.31
C ASN A 143 -52.27 -1.68 -69.24
N LEU A 144 -50.99 -1.87 -68.90
CA LEU A 144 -49.82 -1.55 -69.73
C LEU A 144 -49.16 -2.89 -70.12
N GLY A 145 -49.33 -3.35 -71.36
CA GLY A 145 -48.91 -4.71 -71.72
C GLY A 145 -48.52 -4.96 -73.17
N ASN A 146 -47.76 -6.03 -73.39
CA ASN A 146 -47.48 -6.64 -74.69
C ASN A 146 -48.20 -8.00 -74.80
N THR A 147 -48.67 -8.36 -75.99
CA THR A 147 -49.30 -9.67 -76.26
C THR A 147 -48.30 -10.82 -76.48
N SER A 148 -47.04 -10.55 -76.87
CA SER A 148 -45.94 -11.54 -76.87
C SER A 148 -44.53 -10.90 -76.92
N ASP A 149 -43.63 -11.41 -76.06
CA ASP A 149 -42.16 -11.25 -76.04
C ASP A 149 -41.49 -9.86 -76.11
N GLY A 150 -42.22 -8.74 -76.00
CA GLY A 150 -41.62 -7.41 -75.84
C GLY A 150 -41.77 -6.81 -74.43
N SER A 151 -40.80 -5.97 -74.02
CA SER A 151 -40.94 -5.02 -72.90
C SER A 151 -41.67 -3.75 -73.36
N VAL A 152 -42.53 -3.19 -72.50
CA VAL A 152 -43.04 -1.81 -72.64
C VAL A 152 -42.15 -0.93 -71.75
N LEU A 153 -41.56 0.13 -72.31
CA LEU A 153 -40.75 1.09 -71.54
C LEU A 153 -41.45 2.47 -71.54
N LEU A 154 -41.87 2.90 -70.34
CA LEU A 154 -42.50 4.21 -70.11
C LEU A 154 -41.44 5.28 -69.85
N PHE A 155 -41.40 6.36 -70.62
CA PHE A 155 -40.60 7.57 -70.34
C PHE A 155 -41.48 8.67 -69.74
N VAL A 156 -41.03 9.35 -68.68
CA VAL A 156 -41.71 10.52 -68.10
C VAL A 156 -40.75 11.71 -68.05
N ASN A 157 -41.05 12.74 -68.84
CA ASN A 157 -40.14 13.85 -69.16
C ASN A 157 -40.84 15.22 -69.11
N GLY A 158 -40.07 16.29 -69.30
CA GLY A 158 -40.59 17.63 -69.61
C GLY A 158 -41.51 18.27 -68.55
N GLY A 159 -41.34 17.95 -67.28
CA GLY A 159 -42.15 18.44 -66.15
C GLY A 159 -43.46 17.68 -65.93
N THR A 160 -43.76 16.65 -66.72
CA THR A 160 -45.03 15.92 -66.66
C THR A 160 -45.16 15.10 -65.38
N THR A 161 -46.37 15.07 -64.81
CA THR A 161 -46.73 14.15 -63.71
C THR A 161 -47.55 12.98 -64.25
N ALA A 162 -46.96 11.80 -64.33
CA ALA A 162 -47.63 10.56 -64.71
C ALA A 162 -48.20 9.85 -63.47
N THR A 163 -49.47 9.42 -63.48
CA THR A 163 -50.12 8.68 -62.40
C THR A 163 -50.66 7.33 -62.89
N LEU A 164 -50.16 6.20 -62.38
CA LEU A 164 -50.68 4.89 -62.74
C LEU A 164 -51.70 4.42 -61.69
N GLN A 165 -52.93 4.18 -62.13
CA GLN A 165 -54.06 3.68 -61.35
C GLN A 165 -54.48 2.30 -61.85
N GLY A 166 -53.76 1.26 -61.46
CA GLY A 166 -54.20 -0.12 -61.69
C GLY A 166 -53.61 -0.96 -62.84
N PRO A 167 -52.55 -0.57 -63.61
CA PRO A 167 -52.02 -1.49 -64.61
C PRO A 167 -51.33 -2.71 -64.00
N THR A 168 -51.68 -3.91 -64.49
CA THR A 168 -50.79 -5.08 -64.41
C THR A 168 -49.75 -4.94 -65.51
N VAL A 169 -48.50 -4.64 -65.19
CA VAL A 169 -47.41 -4.69 -66.19
C VAL A 169 -46.95 -6.12 -66.36
N LYS A 170 -47.24 -6.70 -67.54
CA LYS A 170 -46.72 -8.01 -67.95
C LYS A 170 -45.44 -7.81 -68.79
N SER A 171 -44.30 -8.23 -68.27
CA SER A 171 -43.06 -8.35 -69.06
C SER A 171 -43.02 -9.70 -69.79
N GLY A 172 -42.79 -9.70 -71.10
CA GLY A 172 -42.59 -10.93 -71.91
C GLY A 172 -41.26 -11.65 -71.60
N THR A 173 -41.05 -12.83 -72.21
CA THR A 173 -39.94 -13.75 -71.88
C THR A 173 -38.56 -13.39 -72.45
N ALA A 174 -38.34 -12.11 -72.77
CA ALA A 174 -37.12 -11.64 -73.46
C ALA A 174 -35.80 -11.95 -72.72
N THR A 175 -34.76 -12.15 -73.51
CA THR A 175 -33.40 -12.60 -73.15
C THR A 175 -32.42 -11.47 -72.82
N SER A 176 -32.86 -10.20 -72.80
CA SER A 176 -32.03 -9.03 -72.46
C SER A 176 -32.73 -8.07 -71.49
N ASP A 177 -31.97 -7.19 -70.84
CA ASP A 177 -32.39 -6.29 -69.75
C ASP A 177 -33.79 -5.68 -69.94
N ALA A 178 -34.76 -6.12 -69.14
CA ALA A 178 -36.13 -5.63 -69.19
C ALA A 178 -36.28 -4.36 -68.33
N TYR A 179 -36.17 -3.19 -68.95
CA TYR A 179 -36.51 -1.90 -68.33
C TYR A 179 -38.02 -1.67 -68.38
N SER A 180 -38.65 -1.22 -67.30
CA SER A 180 -40.11 -1.00 -67.25
C SER A 180 -40.50 0.49 -67.21
N TYR A 181 -39.67 1.38 -66.65
CA TYR A 181 -39.94 2.81 -66.53
C TYR A 181 -38.65 3.65 -66.54
N PHE A 182 -38.69 4.89 -67.06
CA PHE A 182 -37.59 5.86 -67.11
C PHE A 182 -38.12 7.29 -66.84
N VAL A 183 -37.47 8.06 -65.96
CA VAL A 183 -37.93 9.41 -65.59
C VAL A 183 -36.74 10.37 -65.67
N GLN A 184 -36.68 11.25 -66.68
CA GLN A 184 -35.51 12.11 -66.91
C GLN A 184 -35.70 13.55 -66.44
N ASN A 185 -36.95 14.02 -66.31
CA ASN A 185 -37.29 15.36 -65.82
C ASN A 185 -38.81 15.48 -65.56
N GLY A 186 -39.40 14.54 -64.81
CA GLY A 186 -40.84 14.46 -64.55
C GLY A 186 -41.15 13.79 -63.22
N THR A 187 -42.43 13.54 -62.91
CA THR A 187 -42.86 12.86 -61.68
C THR A 187 -43.72 11.64 -62.02
N LEU A 188 -43.40 10.46 -61.48
CA LEU A 188 -44.22 9.25 -61.60
C LEU A 188 -44.88 8.95 -60.25
N VAL A 189 -46.21 8.83 -60.23
CA VAL A 189 -47.06 8.52 -59.08
C VAL A 189 -47.75 7.19 -59.32
N LEU A 190 -47.80 6.31 -58.32
CA LEU A 190 -48.49 5.02 -58.39
C LEU A 190 -49.59 5.00 -57.33
N ASP A 191 -50.86 4.91 -57.75
CA ASP A 191 -52.01 5.31 -56.93
C ASP A 191 -53.06 4.18 -56.77
N HIS A 192 -52.71 2.88 -56.93
CA HIS A 192 -53.62 1.73 -56.75
C HIS A 192 -52.90 0.41 -56.34
N SER A 193 -53.69 -0.61 -55.95
CA SER A 193 -53.34 -1.78 -55.11
C SER A 193 -52.99 -3.13 -55.78
N ASN A 194 -52.79 -3.22 -57.10
CA ASN A 194 -52.61 -4.54 -57.75
C ASN A 194 -51.15 -4.83 -58.13
N ALA A 195 -50.74 -6.08 -57.87
CA ALA A 195 -49.35 -6.56 -57.91
C ALA A 195 -48.67 -6.43 -59.28
N LEU A 196 -47.45 -5.88 -59.30
CA LEU A 196 -46.50 -6.11 -60.39
C LEU A 196 -46.01 -7.57 -60.32
N ILE A 197 -46.48 -8.43 -61.23
CA ILE A 197 -46.05 -9.84 -61.33
C ILE A 197 -45.04 -9.96 -62.47
N ASN A 198 -43.76 -10.14 -62.15
CA ASN A 198 -42.78 -10.63 -63.12
C ASN A 198 -42.85 -12.17 -63.14
N ASN A 199 -43.24 -12.76 -64.28
CA ASN A 199 -43.23 -14.21 -64.46
C ASN A 199 -42.16 -14.57 -65.48
N SER A 200 -40.95 -14.90 -65.02
CA SER A 200 -39.81 -15.23 -65.89
C SER A 200 -39.19 -16.57 -65.46
N SER A 201 -39.31 -17.60 -66.30
CA SER A 201 -38.88 -18.98 -66.02
C SER A 201 -37.49 -19.35 -66.59
N GLY A 202 -36.56 -18.38 -66.73
CA GLY A 202 -35.25 -18.58 -67.38
C GLY A 202 -34.02 -18.37 -66.47
N THR A 203 -32.89 -19.00 -66.82
CA THR A 203 -31.69 -19.22 -65.98
C THR A 203 -30.60 -18.12 -65.99
N GLY A 204 -30.86 -16.93 -66.57
CA GLY A 204 -29.89 -15.81 -66.63
C GLY A 204 -30.06 -14.76 -65.51
N ILE A 205 -28.99 -14.00 -65.20
CA ILE A 205 -29.06 -12.85 -64.28
C ILE A 205 -29.93 -11.76 -64.94
N LYS A 206 -31.07 -11.44 -64.35
CA LYS A 206 -31.99 -10.41 -64.87
C LYS A 206 -32.08 -9.24 -63.88
N LYS A 207 -31.92 -8.00 -64.36
CA LYS A 207 -32.17 -6.76 -63.60
C LYS A 207 -33.60 -6.29 -63.91
N SER A 208 -34.42 -6.09 -62.89
CA SER A 208 -35.76 -5.51 -63.02
C SER A 208 -35.92 -4.36 -62.02
N TRP A 209 -36.30 -3.18 -62.52
CA TRP A 209 -36.43 -1.95 -61.74
C TRP A 209 -37.90 -1.70 -61.39
N PHE A 210 -38.22 -1.56 -60.11
CA PHE A 210 -39.60 -1.38 -59.62
C PHE A 210 -39.77 -0.02 -58.95
N VAL A 211 -40.89 0.65 -59.25
CA VAL A 211 -41.44 1.73 -58.43
C VAL A 211 -42.70 1.13 -57.78
N LEU A 212 -42.88 1.27 -56.45
CA LEU A 212 -43.93 0.58 -55.69
C LEU A 212 -45.06 1.56 -55.30
N GLY A 213 -46.31 1.18 -55.61
CA GLY A 213 -47.55 1.90 -55.27
C GLY A 213 -48.14 1.55 -53.89
N THR A 214 -49.28 2.18 -53.57
CA THR A 214 -49.64 2.72 -52.25
C THR A 214 -50.40 1.85 -51.24
N THR A 215 -50.63 0.54 -51.38
CA THR A 215 -51.28 -0.19 -50.24
C THR A 215 -50.77 -1.57 -49.79
N THR A 216 -50.03 -2.37 -50.56
CA THR A 216 -49.19 -3.52 -50.07
C THR A 216 -48.56 -4.21 -51.28
N ASN A 217 -47.25 -4.50 -51.28
CA ASN A 217 -46.58 -5.19 -52.39
C ASN A 217 -45.85 -6.45 -51.91
N THR A 218 -46.17 -7.59 -52.52
CA THR A 218 -45.44 -8.86 -52.38
C THR A 218 -44.57 -9.03 -53.62
N VAL A 219 -43.26 -8.84 -53.49
CA VAL A 219 -42.34 -9.14 -54.61
C VAL A 219 -41.95 -10.60 -54.51
N ALA A 220 -42.55 -11.44 -55.38
CA ALA A 220 -42.18 -12.84 -55.53
C ALA A 220 -41.08 -12.98 -56.58
N ASN A 221 -39.86 -13.33 -56.16
CA ASN A 221 -38.74 -13.58 -57.06
C ASN A 221 -38.46 -15.09 -57.10
N ASN A 222 -38.53 -15.67 -58.29
CA ASN A 222 -38.46 -17.13 -58.49
C ASN A 222 -37.12 -17.59 -59.10
N THR A 223 -36.15 -16.70 -59.32
CA THR A 223 -34.78 -17.04 -59.77
C THR A 223 -33.73 -16.07 -59.23
N ASN A 224 -32.44 -16.26 -59.56
CA ASN A 224 -31.24 -15.51 -59.13
C ASN A 224 -31.21 -13.98 -59.44
N SER A 225 -32.37 -13.34 -59.58
CA SER A 225 -32.56 -11.96 -59.98
C SER A 225 -32.35 -11.01 -58.80
N ALA A 226 -31.77 -9.83 -59.06
CA ALA A 226 -31.71 -8.75 -58.09
C ALA A 226 -32.90 -7.80 -58.31
N VAL A 227 -33.67 -7.55 -57.25
CA VAL A 227 -34.77 -6.57 -57.28
C VAL A 227 -34.18 -5.23 -56.88
N TYR A 228 -34.29 -4.22 -57.74
CA TYR A 228 -33.83 -2.86 -57.48
C TYR A 228 -35.02 -1.94 -57.17
N LEU A 229 -34.98 -1.28 -56.02
CA LEU A 229 -35.91 -0.22 -55.63
C LEU A 229 -35.18 1.13 -55.60
N GLY A 230 -35.15 1.85 -56.72
CA GLY A 230 -34.58 3.19 -56.82
C GLY A 230 -34.30 3.66 -58.25
N ASP A 231 -33.61 4.80 -58.35
CA ASP A 231 -33.34 5.56 -59.58
C ASP A 231 -32.20 4.95 -60.43
N THR A 232 -32.29 5.07 -61.77
CA THR A 232 -31.26 4.61 -62.72
C THR A 232 -30.21 5.70 -62.96
N ASN A 233 -29.04 5.29 -63.48
CA ASN A 233 -27.87 6.15 -63.69
C ASN A 233 -28.25 7.51 -64.33
N TYR A 234 -27.83 8.60 -63.69
CA TYR A 234 -27.86 10.01 -64.14
C TYR A 234 -29.14 10.85 -63.93
N ALA A 235 -30.08 10.45 -63.08
CA ALA A 235 -31.20 11.33 -62.73
C ALA A 235 -30.88 12.32 -61.58
N THR A 236 -31.37 13.55 -61.72
CA THR A 236 -31.10 14.71 -60.84
C THR A 236 -32.27 15.05 -59.91
N GLY A 237 -33.29 14.19 -59.82
CA GLY A 237 -34.49 14.36 -58.99
C GLY A 237 -34.71 13.20 -58.01
N GLY A 238 -35.07 13.49 -56.76
CA GLY A 238 -35.28 12.47 -55.73
C GLY A 238 -36.62 11.73 -55.85
N ILE A 239 -36.65 10.44 -55.48
CA ILE A 239 -37.87 9.63 -55.38
C ILE A 239 -38.42 9.71 -53.94
N ILE A 240 -39.70 10.08 -53.77
CA ILE A 240 -40.43 10.05 -52.49
C ILE A 240 -41.44 8.90 -52.54
N ILE A 241 -41.33 7.95 -51.62
CA ILE A 241 -42.34 6.89 -51.41
C ILE A 241 -43.23 7.28 -50.19
N PRO A 242 -44.52 7.64 -50.38
CA PRO A 242 -45.40 8.14 -49.30
C PRO A 242 -45.73 7.14 -48.18
N ALA A 243 -46.20 7.67 -47.04
CA ALA A 243 -46.21 7.09 -45.68
C ALA A 243 -47.17 5.91 -45.37
N HIS A 244 -47.67 5.15 -46.35
CA HIS A 244 -48.62 4.06 -46.09
C HIS A 244 -48.25 2.77 -46.84
N LEU A 245 -47.28 1.98 -46.33
CA LEU A 245 -47.02 0.60 -46.82
C LEU A 245 -46.17 -0.28 -45.89
N THR A 246 -46.39 -1.60 -45.93
CA THR A 246 -45.53 -2.66 -45.40
C THR A 246 -45.07 -3.55 -46.56
N ASN A 247 -43.76 -3.63 -46.85
CA ASN A 247 -43.23 -4.48 -47.93
C ASN A 247 -42.88 -5.89 -47.40
N HIS A 248 -43.50 -6.93 -47.97
CA HIS A 248 -43.15 -8.34 -47.73
C HIS A 248 -42.27 -8.87 -48.87
N VAL A 249 -41.02 -9.24 -48.58
CA VAL A 249 -40.16 -9.98 -49.52
C VAL A 249 -40.46 -11.47 -49.35
N ALA A 250 -41.17 -12.09 -50.30
CA ALA A 250 -41.54 -13.51 -50.23
C ALA A 250 -40.92 -14.29 -51.41
N ASP A 251 -40.27 -15.43 -51.15
CA ASP A 251 -39.89 -16.40 -52.19
C ASP A 251 -41.07 -17.33 -52.49
N GLY A 252 -41.23 -17.69 -53.77
CA GLY A 252 -42.15 -18.74 -54.19
C GLY A 252 -41.56 -20.13 -53.95
N GLY A 253 -41.94 -20.79 -52.85
CA GLY A 253 -41.86 -22.25 -52.70
C GLY A 253 -40.47 -22.89 -52.50
N ALA A 254 -40.47 -24.11 -51.94
CA ALA A 254 -39.35 -24.76 -51.24
C ALA A 254 -38.17 -25.31 -52.10
N ALA A 255 -38.01 -24.93 -53.38
CA ALA A 255 -37.16 -25.66 -54.33
C ALA A 255 -36.16 -24.81 -55.17
N PHE A 256 -35.50 -23.80 -54.59
CA PHE A 256 -34.58 -22.92 -55.34
C PHE A 256 -33.26 -22.57 -54.59
N PRO A 257 -32.14 -22.31 -55.31
CA PRO A 257 -30.81 -22.10 -54.72
C PRO A 257 -30.64 -20.74 -54.01
N ASN A 258 -29.78 -20.73 -52.99
CA ASN A 258 -29.69 -19.79 -51.86
C ASN A 258 -28.99 -18.43 -52.14
N THR A 259 -29.21 -17.72 -53.26
CA THR A 259 -28.35 -16.55 -53.62
C THR A 259 -29.02 -15.24 -54.05
N GLY A 260 -30.35 -15.07 -53.91
CA GLY A 260 -31.01 -13.81 -54.31
C GLY A 260 -30.66 -12.60 -53.43
N THR A 261 -30.21 -11.49 -54.03
CA THR A 261 -29.91 -10.20 -53.33
C THR A 261 -31.06 -9.21 -53.55
N PHE A 262 -31.60 -8.62 -52.47
CA PHE A 262 -32.57 -7.53 -52.55
C PHE A 262 -31.83 -6.20 -52.42
N ILE A 263 -31.90 -5.34 -53.44
CA ILE A 263 -31.16 -4.07 -53.51
C ILE A 263 -32.12 -2.89 -53.36
N ILE A 264 -31.92 -2.07 -52.33
CA ILE A 264 -32.74 -0.87 -52.08
C ILE A 264 -31.84 0.36 -52.11
N GLY A 265 -32.21 1.35 -52.94
CA GLY A 265 -31.46 2.59 -53.15
C GLY A 265 -31.28 2.92 -54.64
N GLY A 266 -30.66 4.06 -54.94
CA GLY A 266 -30.50 4.57 -56.31
C GLY A 266 -29.10 5.07 -56.62
N GLN A 267 -28.76 5.15 -57.92
CA GLN A 267 -27.47 5.66 -58.43
C GLN A 267 -27.43 7.20 -58.53
N ASN A 268 -28.24 7.87 -57.70
CA ASN A 268 -28.38 9.32 -57.75
C ASN A 268 -27.11 9.98 -57.20
N THR A 269 -26.43 10.76 -58.03
CA THR A 269 -25.18 11.47 -57.69
C THR A 269 -25.42 12.81 -56.99
N SER A 270 -26.67 13.29 -56.92
CA SER A 270 -27.08 14.52 -56.25
C SER A 270 -28.56 14.48 -55.79
N GLY A 271 -28.82 14.23 -54.50
CA GLY A 271 -30.18 14.24 -53.94
C GLY A 271 -30.37 13.32 -52.73
N VAL A 272 -31.54 13.39 -52.09
CA VAL A 272 -31.92 12.53 -50.95
C VAL A 272 -33.08 11.60 -51.35
N ASN A 273 -32.83 10.30 -51.41
CA ASN A 273 -33.89 9.28 -51.51
C ASN A 273 -34.46 9.02 -50.12
N THR A 274 -35.75 9.30 -49.89
CA THR A 274 -36.39 9.12 -48.57
C THR A 274 -37.37 7.96 -48.59
N TYR A 275 -37.12 6.96 -47.75
CA TYR A 275 -37.98 5.79 -47.54
C TYR A 275 -38.66 5.89 -46.15
N SER A 276 -39.94 6.28 -46.11
CA SER A 276 -40.64 6.55 -44.83
C SER A 276 -41.36 5.35 -44.22
N ASN A 277 -41.33 4.18 -44.87
CA ASN A 277 -42.17 3.02 -44.54
C ASN A 277 -41.39 1.81 -44.01
N GLN A 278 -42.10 0.84 -43.44
CA GLN A 278 -41.53 -0.39 -42.91
C GLN A 278 -41.19 -1.42 -44.01
N ILE A 279 -40.01 -2.03 -43.90
CA ILE A 279 -39.53 -3.15 -44.72
C ILE A 279 -39.50 -4.41 -43.86
N ILE A 280 -40.13 -5.51 -44.28
CA ILE A 280 -40.09 -6.81 -43.56
C ILE A 280 -39.18 -7.80 -44.30
N LEU A 281 -38.19 -8.36 -43.59
CA LEU A 281 -37.20 -9.32 -44.06
C LEU A 281 -37.57 -10.75 -43.65
N GLY A 282 -37.67 -11.69 -44.59
CA GLY A 282 -37.73 -13.14 -44.32
C GLY A 282 -39.11 -13.81 -44.47
N TYR A 283 -39.12 -15.15 -44.41
CA TYR A 283 -40.30 -16.04 -44.44
C TYR A 283 -40.46 -16.79 -43.10
N THR A 284 -41.59 -17.49 -42.88
CA THR A 284 -41.87 -18.27 -41.66
C THR A 284 -40.91 -19.45 -41.38
N THR A 285 -39.96 -19.74 -42.28
CA THR A 285 -38.96 -20.80 -42.13
C THR A 285 -37.54 -20.24 -42.31
N ASN A 286 -36.77 -20.17 -41.21
CA ASN A 286 -35.36 -19.74 -41.08
C ASN A 286 -34.46 -20.08 -42.29
N ARG A 287 -34.45 -19.27 -43.34
CA ARG A 287 -33.52 -19.39 -44.47
C ARG A 287 -33.05 -18.01 -44.89
N GLY A 288 -32.06 -17.53 -44.13
CA GLY A 288 -31.52 -16.17 -44.16
C GLY A 288 -31.15 -15.63 -45.53
N LYS A 289 -31.77 -14.49 -45.86
CA LYS A 289 -31.31 -13.59 -46.91
C LYS A 289 -30.93 -12.25 -46.27
N SER A 290 -29.76 -11.73 -46.60
CA SER A 290 -29.34 -10.37 -46.24
C SER A 290 -29.87 -9.37 -47.28
N VAL A 291 -30.27 -8.17 -46.83
CA VAL A 291 -30.60 -7.07 -47.74
C VAL A 291 -29.35 -6.26 -48.02
N THR A 292 -29.13 -5.91 -49.29
CA THR A 292 -28.06 -4.99 -49.68
C THR A 292 -28.68 -3.61 -49.90
N LEU A 293 -28.26 -2.61 -49.13
CA LEU A 293 -28.59 -1.22 -49.41
C LEU A 293 -27.45 -0.58 -50.20
N VAL A 294 -27.79 0.21 -51.21
CA VAL A 294 -26.82 0.84 -52.11
C VAL A 294 -27.13 2.34 -52.21
N SER A 295 -26.09 3.16 -52.25
CA SER A 295 -26.17 4.58 -52.57
C SER A 295 -25.04 4.90 -53.54
N ALA A 296 -25.25 5.79 -54.51
CA ALA A 296 -24.16 6.33 -55.33
C ALA A 296 -23.35 7.41 -54.61
N THR A 297 -22.17 7.68 -55.16
CA THR A 297 -21.27 8.79 -54.83
C THR A 297 -22.00 10.13 -54.82
N GLY A 298 -22.01 10.82 -53.67
CA GLY A 298 -22.68 12.11 -53.50
C GLY A 298 -24.19 12.02 -53.22
N GLY A 299 -24.79 10.83 -53.35
CA GLY A 299 -26.17 10.55 -53.01
C GLY A 299 -26.39 10.28 -51.51
N ARG A 300 -27.61 10.57 -51.04
CA ARG A 300 -28.07 10.23 -49.69
C ARG A 300 -29.33 9.38 -49.73
N VAL A 301 -29.41 8.37 -48.88
CA VAL A 301 -30.58 7.52 -48.68
C VAL A 301 -31.02 7.60 -47.22
N ASP A 302 -32.20 8.15 -46.95
CA ASP A 302 -32.77 8.25 -45.61
C ASP A 302 -33.90 7.22 -45.42
N PHE A 303 -33.65 6.17 -44.63
CA PHE A 303 -34.68 5.25 -44.16
C PHE A 303 -35.31 5.80 -42.87
N LYS A 304 -36.45 6.46 -43.01
CA LYS A 304 -37.27 6.95 -41.90
C LYS A 304 -38.24 5.91 -41.35
N GLY A 305 -38.52 4.83 -42.09
CA GLY A 305 -39.26 3.68 -41.61
C GLY A 305 -38.37 2.52 -41.11
N SER A 306 -38.99 1.51 -40.47
CA SER A 306 -38.26 0.41 -39.82
C SER A 306 -37.94 -0.77 -40.75
N ILE A 307 -36.77 -1.37 -40.62
CA ILE A 307 -36.38 -2.65 -41.21
C ILE A 307 -36.61 -3.74 -40.16
N GLN A 308 -37.64 -4.55 -40.36
CA GLN A 308 -38.08 -5.56 -39.43
C GLN A 308 -37.79 -6.98 -39.93
N LYS A 309 -37.58 -7.93 -39.02
CA LYS A 309 -37.60 -9.36 -39.36
C LYS A 309 -39.04 -9.89 -39.41
N ASN A 310 -39.27 -10.91 -40.21
CA ASN A 310 -40.51 -11.67 -40.22
C ASN A 310 -40.43 -12.82 -39.21
N GLY A 311 -41.24 -12.77 -38.15
CA GLY A 311 -41.29 -13.84 -37.15
C GLY A 311 -39.97 -14.05 -36.39
N THR A 312 -39.47 -15.30 -36.37
CA THR A 312 -38.31 -15.73 -35.56
C THR A 312 -36.96 -15.73 -36.28
N ASP A 313 -36.87 -15.18 -37.51
CA ASP A 313 -35.63 -15.20 -38.30
C ASP A 313 -34.50 -14.41 -37.62
N THR A 314 -33.45 -15.13 -37.20
CA THR A 314 -32.25 -14.56 -36.58
C THR A 314 -31.11 -14.28 -37.56
N THR A 315 -31.28 -14.67 -38.83
CA THR A 315 -30.20 -14.71 -39.83
C THR A 315 -30.26 -13.58 -40.85
N ALA A 316 -31.39 -12.91 -41.01
CA ALA A 316 -31.55 -11.77 -41.92
C ALA A 316 -30.70 -10.56 -41.48
N GLY A 317 -29.63 -10.27 -42.24
CA GLY A 317 -28.68 -9.18 -41.99
C GLY A 317 -28.77 -8.03 -42.99
N LEU A 318 -27.93 -7.03 -42.79
CA LEU A 318 -27.86 -5.81 -43.59
C LEU A 318 -26.47 -5.67 -44.21
N THR A 319 -26.37 -5.50 -45.51
CA THR A 319 -25.11 -5.20 -46.21
C THR A 319 -25.23 -3.83 -46.86
N ILE A 320 -24.25 -2.96 -46.64
CA ILE A 320 -24.13 -1.67 -47.31
C ILE A 320 -22.99 -1.80 -48.31
N ASN A 321 -23.32 -1.72 -49.59
CA ASN A 321 -22.34 -1.67 -50.67
C ASN A 321 -22.55 -0.35 -51.41
N ASP A 322 -21.52 0.48 -51.45
CA ASP A 322 -21.47 1.69 -52.26
C ASP A 322 -20.33 1.46 -53.26
N ASP A 323 -20.61 1.58 -54.55
CA ASP A 323 -19.62 1.24 -55.58
C ASP A 323 -18.48 2.29 -55.67
N ASP A 324 -18.60 3.50 -55.05
CA ASP A 324 -17.59 4.58 -55.19
C ASP A 324 -17.44 5.53 -53.96
N HIS A 325 -17.52 4.99 -52.74
CA HIS A 325 -16.99 5.59 -51.48
C HIS A 325 -17.58 6.93 -50.95
N ALA A 326 -18.67 7.48 -51.49
CA ALA A 326 -19.16 8.79 -51.04
C ALA A 326 -20.67 8.89 -50.75
N GLY A 327 -21.43 7.80 -50.81
CA GLY A 327 -22.85 7.77 -50.46
C GLY A 327 -23.12 7.67 -48.95
N MET A 328 -24.24 8.23 -48.48
CA MET A 328 -24.71 8.13 -47.10
C MET A 328 -26.04 7.36 -47.03
N ILE A 329 -26.13 6.39 -46.12
CA ILE A 329 -27.37 5.68 -45.80
C ILE A 329 -27.71 5.94 -44.33
N THR A 330 -28.87 6.54 -44.05
CA THR A 330 -29.36 6.84 -42.69
C THR A 330 -30.43 5.85 -42.27
N LEU A 331 -30.28 5.23 -41.11
CA LEU A 331 -31.33 4.46 -40.41
C LEU A 331 -31.90 5.31 -39.27
N ALA A 332 -33.08 5.89 -39.49
CA ALA A 332 -33.70 6.84 -38.57
C ALA A 332 -34.82 6.26 -37.68
N ALA A 333 -35.18 4.99 -37.87
CA ALA A 333 -36.19 4.30 -37.06
C ALA A 333 -35.61 3.14 -36.22
N ALA A 334 -36.39 2.65 -35.26
CA ALA A 334 -36.12 1.40 -34.57
C ALA A 334 -36.34 0.21 -35.51
N ASN A 335 -35.33 -0.64 -35.66
CA ASN A 335 -35.34 -1.81 -36.54
C ASN A 335 -35.47 -3.11 -35.72
N THR A 336 -35.77 -4.26 -36.35
CA THR A 336 -35.86 -5.57 -35.66
C THR A 336 -35.12 -6.72 -36.35
N TYR A 337 -34.40 -6.45 -37.45
CA TYR A 337 -33.51 -7.44 -38.08
C TYR A 337 -32.43 -7.92 -37.10
N ALA A 338 -31.91 -9.14 -37.30
CA ALA A 338 -31.09 -9.83 -36.30
C ALA A 338 -29.74 -10.37 -36.81
N GLY A 339 -29.56 -10.49 -38.13
CA GLY A 339 -28.29 -10.88 -38.75
C GLY A 339 -27.25 -9.75 -38.72
N SER A 340 -26.03 -10.06 -39.14
CA SER A 340 -24.91 -9.10 -39.15
C SER A 340 -25.18 -7.87 -40.01
N THR A 341 -24.70 -6.72 -39.57
CA THR A 341 -24.62 -5.50 -40.38
C THR A 341 -23.21 -5.39 -40.96
N ILE A 342 -23.05 -5.26 -42.27
CA ILE A 342 -21.76 -5.18 -42.95
C ILE A 342 -21.76 -3.89 -43.77
N VAL A 343 -20.79 -3.02 -43.55
CA VAL A 343 -20.56 -1.80 -44.34
C VAL A 343 -19.28 -2.00 -45.14
N ASN A 344 -19.39 -2.19 -46.46
CA ASN A 344 -18.23 -2.45 -47.33
C ASN A 344 -17.71 -1.19 -48.02
N ALA A 345 -18.53 -0.16 -48.12
CA ALA A 345 -18.19 1.15 -48.69
C ALA A 345 -19.25 2.19 -48.30
N GLY A 346 -18.89 3.47 -48.38
CA GLY A 346 -19.77 4.59 -48.02
C GLY A 346 -19.97 4.73 -46.51
N MET A 347 -21.02 5.46 -46.13
CA MET A 347 -21.36 5.72 -44.73
C MET A 347 -22.72 5.14 -44.34
N LEU A 348 -22.75 4.42 -43.23
CA LEU A 348 -23.98 4.06 -42.53
C LEU A 348 -24.18 5.01 -41.33
N SER A 349 -25.20 5.85 -41.35
CA SER A 349 -25.56 6.76 -40.27
C SER A 349 -26.72 6.18 -39.45
N LEU A 350 -26.53 6.03 -38.15
CA LEU A 350 -27.53 5.60 -37.19
C LEU A 350 -28.09 6.84 -36.50
N ALA A 351 -29.37 7.10 -36.71
CA ALA A 351 -30.09 8.22 -36.09
C ALA A 351 -31.09 7.78 -35.02
N HIS A 352 -31.07 6.49 -34.64
CA HIS A 352 -31.89 5.92 -33.57
C HIS A 352 -31.11 4.84 -32.80
N SER A 353 -31.26 4.75 -31.47
CA SER A 353 -30.54 3.77 -30.62
C SER A 353 -30.82 2.30 -30.96
N ASN A 354 -32.01 2.02 -31.49
CA ASN A 354 -32.39 0.69 -31.99
C ASN A 354 -32.26 0.55 -33.53
N ALA A 355 -31.47 1.40 -34.19
CA ALA A 355 -31.29 1.34 -35.65
C ALA A 355 -30.64 0.05 -36.14
N LEU A 356 -29.92 -0.69 -35.29
CA LEU A 356 -29.33 -2.00 -35.65
C LEU A 356 -30.24 -3.19 -35.33
N GLY A 357 -31.44 -2.95 -34.80
CA GLY A 357 -32.35 -3.97 -34.34
C GLY A 357 -31.76 -4.93 -33.32
N SER A 358 -31.93 -6.23 -33.53
CA SER A 358 -31.35 -7.29 -32.70
C SER A 358 -30.00 -7.81 -33.23
N SER A 359 -29.38 -7.10 -34.19
CA SER A 359 -28.07 -7.47 -34.72
C SER A 359 -27.01 -7.49 -33.61
N THR A 360 -26.16 -8.52 -33.58
CA THR A 360 -25.08 -8.66 -32.58
C THR A 360 -23.71 -8.27 -33.12
N SER A 361 -23.59 -7.98 -34.42
CA SER A 361 -22.32 -7.61 -35.04
C SER A 361 -22.45 -6.63 -36.18
N VAL A 362 -21.59 -5.61 -36.14
CA VAL A 362 -21.36 -4.65 -37.22
C VAL A 362 -19.92 -4.84 -37.72
N THR A 363 -19.73 -4.94 -39.02
CA THR A 363 -18.40 -5.00 -39.65
C THR A 363 -18.26 -3.86 -40.63
N VAL A 364 -17.25 -3.01 -40.45
CA VAL A 364 -16.91 -1.92 -41.35
C VAL A 364 -15.63 -2.30 -42.08
N ASN A 365 -15.76 -2.63 -43.37
CA ASN A 365 -14.66 -3.02 -44.24
C ASN A 365 -14.28 -1.84 -45.14
N SER A 366 -13.03 -1.40 -45.06
CA SER A 366 -12.47 -0.45 -46.03
C SER A 366 -11.67 -1.21 -47.09
N LYS A 367 -12.04 -1.07 -48.37
CA LYS A 367 -11.38 -1.75 -49.50
C LYS A 367 -10.43 -0.85 -50.31
N THR A 368 -10.52 0.47 -50.15
CA THR A 368 -9.68 1.48 -50.83
C THR A 368 -9.26 2.57 -49.85
N GLY A 369 -8.29 3.40 -50.22
CA GLY A 369 -7.85 4.58 -49.45
C GLY A 369 -8.21 5.88 -50.19
N GLY A 370 -8.60 6.93 -49.45
CA GLY A 370 -9.00 8.24 -49.99
C GLY A 370 -8.80 9.41 -49.01
N SER A 371 -9.08 10.65 -49.43
CA SER A 371 -8.91 11.90 -48.65
C SER A 371 -10.15 12.27 -47.81
N GLU A 372 -9.92 12.75 -46.58
CA GLU A 372 -10.79 13.25 -45.48
C GLU A 372 -12.28 12.81 -45.33
N LEU A 373 -13.07 12.65 -46.40
CA LEU A 373 -14.47 12.16 -46.38
C LEU A 373 -14.72 10.84 -47.15
N ALA A 374 -13.73 10.35 -47.90
CA ALA A 374 -13.83 9.23 -48.86
C ALA A 374 -13.57 7.82 -48.28
N GLY A 375 -14.01 7.51 -47.05
CA GLY A 375 -13.79 6.18 -46.44
C GLY A 375 -15.01 5.56 -45.78
N THR A 376 -14.95 4.24 -45.57
CA THR A 376 -16.06 3.45 -45.02
C THR A 376 -16.25 3.72 -43.54
N ARG A 377 -17.44 4.21 -43.14
CA ARG A 377 -17.69 4.60 -41.74
C ARG A 377 -19.06 4.21 -41.22
N LEU A 378 -19.11 3.99 -39.92
CA LEU A 378 -20.32 3.92 -39.13
C LEU A 378 -20.47 5.22 -38.34
N GLU A 379 -21.55 5.94 -38.56
CA GLU A 379 -21.86 7.21 -37.90
C GLU A 379 -22.98 7.03 -36.87
N LEU A 380 -22.82 7.62 -35.69
CA LEU A 380 -23.85 7.78 -34.65
C LEU A 380 -24.22 9.26 -34.60
N THR A 381 -25.51 9.58 -34.71
CA THR A 381 -25.95 10.99 -34.77
C THR A 381 -26.92 11.35 -33.65
N ASN A 382 -26.81 12.60 -33.16
CA ASN A 382 -27.82 13.24 -32.32
C ASN A 382 -28.19 12.48 -31.03
N GLY A 383 -27.21 11.93 -30.32
CA GLY A 383 -27.41 11.32 -29.00
C GLY A 383 -27.73 9.81 -29.02
N VAL A 384 -27.34 9.11 -30.10
CA VAL A 384 -27.60 7.68 -30.25
C VAL A 384 -26.74 6.85 -29.29
N THR A 385 -27.37 5.87 -28.64
CA THR A 385 -26.68 4.91 -27.76
C THR A 385 -26.86 3.48 -28.27
N ILE A 386 -25.76 2.84 -28.66
CA ILE A 386 -25.75 1.44 -29.11
C ILE A 386 -25.44 0.52 -27.91
N PRO A 387 -26.22 -0.56 -27.69
CA PRO A 387 -26.06 -1.44 -26.52
C PRO A 387 -24.78 -2.29 -26.57
N ASN A 388 -24.39 -2.85 -25.41
CA ASN A 388 -23.17 -3.63 -25.26
C ASN A 388 -23.20 -5.01 -25.94
N THR A 389 -24.38 -5.45 -26.38
CA THR A 389 -24.60 -6.70 -27.10
C THR A 389 -24.15 -6.65 -28.57
N VAL A 390 -23.76 -5.47 -29.06
CA VAL A 390 -23.36 -5.26 -30.46
C VAL A 390 -21.84 -5.11 -30.54
N SER A 391 -21.16 -6.04 -31.23
CA SER A 391 -19.73 -5.94 -31.52
C SER A 391 -19.46 -5.15 -32.80
N LEU A 392 -18.39 -4.35 -32.85
CA LEU A 392 -17.94 -3.63 -34.04
C LEU A 392 -16.58 -4.15 -34.50
N SER A 393 -16.48 -4.65 -35.73
CA SER A 393 -15.21 -4.94 -36.38
C SER A 393 -14.83 -3.81 -37.33
N LEU A 394 -13.70 -3.15 -37.09
CA LEU A 394 -13.14 -2.15 -37.99
C LEU A 394 -11.97 -2.79 -38.74
N THR A 395 -12.16 -3.07 -40.04
CA THR A 395 -11.15 -3.72 -40.90
C THR A 395 -10.48 -2.70 -41.81
N SER A 396 -9.15 -2.59 -41.75
CA SER A 396 -8.34 -1.71 -42.61
C SER A 396 -7.20 -2.46 -43.28
N ASN A 397 -7.21 -2.55 -44.61
CA ASN A 397 -6.18 -3.24 -45.40
C ASN A 397 -5.42 -2.33 -46.40
N ALA A 398 -5.68 -1.01 -46.42
CA ALA A 398 -5.17 -0.08 -47.43
C ALA A 398 -4.15 0.93 -46.87
N THR A 399 -3.31 1.53 -47.72
CA THR A 399 -2.39 2.65 -47.38
C THR A 399 -3.07 4.03 -47.58
N GLY A 400 -2.93 5.00 -46.67
CA GLY A 400 -3.50 6.37 -46.83
C GLY A 400 -4.32 6.93 -45.65
N SER A 401 -4.97 8.09 -45.85
CA SER A 401 -5.54 8.97 -44.80
C SER A 401 -7.03 8.74 -44.43
N ILE A 402 -7.74 7.81 -45.06
CA ILE A 402 -9.00 7.27 -44.50
C ILE A 402 -9.14 5.77 -44.78
N ARG A 403 -9.59 5.07 -43.73
CA ARG A 403 -9.80 3.62 -43.59
C ARG A 403 -11.09 3.43 -42.75
N SER A 404 -11.37 2.24 -42.23
CA SER A 404 -12.61 2.02 -41.46
C SER A 404 -12.70 2.90 -40.20
N ALA A 405 -13.89 3.47 -39.96
CA ALA A 405 -14.09 4.42 -38.86
C ALA A 405 -15.42 4.24 -38.12
N LEU A 406 -15.39 4.57 -36.82
CA LEU A 406 -16.56 4.92 -36.02
C LEU A 406 -16.62 6.45 -35.86
N TYR A 407 -17.78 7.08 -36.06
CA TYR A 407 -17.92 8.53 -36.06
C TYR A 407 -19.12 8.98 -35.22
N GLY A 408 -18.91 9.86 -34.24
CA GLY A 408 -19.97 10.54 -33.50
C GLY A 408 -20.20 11.96 -34.02
N ARG A 409 -21.41 12.26 -34.49
CA ARG A 409 -21.78 13.53 -35.13
C ARG A 409 -23.05 14.16 -34.53
N GLY A 410 -23.21 15.47 -34.70
CA GLY A 410 -24.43 16.20 -34.32
C GLY A 410 -24.41 16.69 -32.87
N SER A 411 -25.58 16.95 -32.29
CA SER A 411 -25.68 17.45 -30.91
C SER A 411 -25.84 16.33 -29.88
N GLY A 412 -25.24 16.47 -28.71
CA GLY A 412 -25.42 15.55 -27.58
C GLY A 412 -24.36 14.44 -27.48
N THR A 413 -24.65 13.41 -26.69
CA THR A 413 -23.70 12.33 -26.38
C THR A 413 -24.03 11.07 -27.17
N ASN A 414 -23.21 10.76 -28.17
CA ASN A 414 -23.28 9.51 -28.92
C ASN A 414 -22.48 8.44 -28.18
N THR A 415 -23.04 7.26 -27.95
CA THR A 415 -22.44 6.21 -27.11
C THR A 415 -22.37 4.86 -27.82
N TRP A 416 -21.19 4.25 -27.85
CA TRP A 416 -20.97 2.88 -28.28
C TRP A 416 -20.60 1.99 -27.07
N ASN A 417 -21.50 1.07 -26.67
CA ASN A 417 -21.27 0.24 -25.48
C ASN A 417 -20.57 -1.10 -25.72
N GLY A 418 -20.61 -1.65 -26.93
CA GLY A 418 -20.10 -2.99 -27.20
C GLY A 418 -18.63 -3.01 -27.63
N PRO A 419 -17.99 -4.19 -27.69
CA PRO A 419 -16.57 -4.31 -28.00
C PRO A 419 -16.26 -3.87 -29.45
N ILE A 420 -15.09 -3.25 -29.63
CA ILE A 420 -14.52 -2.85 -30.92
C ILE A 420 -13.28 -3.70 -31.20
N LEU A 421 -13.33 -4.46 -32.29
CA LEU A 421 -12.26 -5.33 -32.77
C LEU A 421 -11.57 -4.69 -33.97
N LEU A 422 -10.27 -4.43 -33.86
CA LEU A 422 -9.47 -3.87 -34.94
C LEU A 422 -8.92 -5.00 -35.81
N LYS A 423 -9.01 -4.89 -37.14
CA LYS A 423 -8.52 -5.91 -38.08
C LYS A 423 -7.75 -5.29 -39.23
N GLY A 424 -6.82 -6.06 -39.78
CA GLY A 424 -6.06 -5.74 -40.97
C GLY A 424 -4.56 -5.59 -40.71
N THR A 425 -3.78 -5.63 -41.79
CA THR A 425 -2.31 -5.67 -41.74
C THR A 425 -1.66 -4.35 -42.14
N ASN A 426 -2.40 -3.46 -42.83
CA ASN A 426 -1.90 -2.20 -43.34
C ASN A 426 -2.89 -1.07 -42.98
N GLY A 427 -2.56 -0.26 -41.96
CA GLY A 427 -3.14 1.08 -41.82
C GLY A 427 -3.71 1.64 -40.50
N PHE A 428 -4.28 2.84 -40.59
CA PHE A 428 -4.93 3.67 -39.57
C PHE A 428 -6.35 3.14 -39.35
N THR A 429 -6.79 2.98 -38.12
CA THR A 429 -8.21 2.81 -37.81
C THR A 429 -8.66 4.03 -37.04
N HIS A 430 -9.83 4.60 -37.38
CA HIS A 430 -10.23 5.89 -36.83
C HIS A 430 -11.43 5.79 -35.88
N ILE A 431 -11.37 6.59 -34.83
CA ILE A 431 -12.51 6.91 -33.97
C ILE A 431 -12.66 8.43 -33.98
N LEU A 432 -13.79 8.91 -34.47
CA LEU A 432 -14.01 10.31 -34.86
C LEU A 432 -15.09 10.95 -33.98
N ALA A 433 -14.87 12.19 -33.57
CA ALA A 433 -15.87 13.00 -32.87
C ALA A 433 -15.98 14.39 -33.53
N ASP A 434 -17.21 14.82 -33.81
CA ASP A 434 -17.49 16.15 -34.38
C ASP A 434 -17.55 17.24 -33.31
N VAL A 435 -17.38 18.50 -33.71
CA VAL A 435 -17.56 19.66 -32.84
C VAL A 435 -19.01 19.72 -32.36
N GLY A 436 -19.20 19.89 -31.04
CA GLY A 436 -20.54 19.95 -30.42
C GLY A 436 -21.17 18.58 -30.11
N SER A 437 -20.54 17.48 -30.53
CA SER A 437 -20.85 16.10 -30.11
C SER A 437 -19.85 15.62 -29.06
N THR A 438 -20.30 14.77 -28.13
CA THR A 438 -19.39 13.89 -27.37
C THR A 438 -19.54 12.46 -27.85
N LEU A 439 -18.44 11.80 -28.25
CA LEU A 439 -18.45 10.36 -28.52
C LEU A 439 -17.93 9.58 -27.31
N VAL A 440 -18.77 8.74 -26.71
CA VAL A 440 -18.43 7.86 -25.58
C VAL A 440 -18.24 6.42 -26.08
N VAL A 441 -17.11 5.81 -25.78
CA VAL A 441 -16.79 4.41 -26.10
C VAL A 441 -16.63 3.63 -24.79
N ASN A 442 -17.63 2.81 -24.44
CA ASN A 442 -17.61 2.00 -23.22
C ASN A 442 -17.04 0.59 -23.43
N GLY A 443 -17.17 0.03 -24.64
CA GLY A 443 -16.63 -1.28 -24.94
C GLY A 443 -15.11 -1.27 -25.18
N SER A 444 -14.45 -2.40 -24.96
CA SER A 444 -13.02 -2.54 -25.18
C SER A 444 -12.64 -2.34 -26.65
N ILE A 445 -11.47 -1.76 -26.91
CA ILE A 445 -10.87 -1.66 -28.25
C ILE A 445 -9.69 -2.63 -28.29
N SER A 446 -9.71 -3.63 -29.16
CA SER A 446 -8.72 -4.70 -29.05
C SER A 446 -8.25 -5.27 -30.38
N ASN A 447 -6.94 -5.52 -30.44
CA ASN A 447 -6.25 -6.54 -31.23
C ASN A 447 -4.76 -6.47 -30.82
N SER A 448 -4.27 -7.47 -30.08
CA SER A 448 -2.90 -7.49 -29.53
C SER A 448 -1.80 -7.61 -30.59
N LEU A 449 -2.15 -8.00 -31.82
CA LEU A 449 -1.23 -8.05 -32.96
C LEU A 449 -1.32 -6.78 -33.83
N PHE A 450 -2.18 -5.83 -33.47
CA PHE A 450 -2.32 -4.59 -34.21
C PHE A 450 -1.14 -3.67 -33.93
N GLY A 451 -0.17 -3.70 -34.83
CA GLY A 451 1.05 -2.88 -34.82
C GLY A 451 0.96 -1.61 -35.65
N GLN A 452 -0.25 -1.10 -35.89
CA GLN A 452 -0.51 0.09 -36.69
C GLN A 452 -1.12 1.21 -35.82
N PHE A 453 -1.51 2.31 -36.45
CA PHE A 453 -2.07 3.47 -35.76
C PHE A 453 -3.58 3.34 -35.51
N LEU A 454 -4.00 3.50 -34.26
CA LEU A 454 -5.37 3.82 -33.89
C LEU A 454 -5.46 5.33 -33.66
N SER A 455 -6.21 6.04 -34.51
CA SER A 455 -6.27 7.50 -34.48
C SER A 455 -7.61 8.00 -33.94
N PHE A 456 -7.53 8.86 -32.93
CA PHE A 456 -8.65 9.58 -32.33
C PHE A 456 -8.63 11.02 -32.84
N ARG A 457 -9.60 11.37 -33.70
CA ARG A 457 -9.53 12.61 -34.50
C ARG A 457 -10.88 13.30 -34.67
N GLY A 458 -10.84 14.52 -35.17
CA GLY A 458 -12.00 15.27 -35.65
C GLY A 458 -12.12 15.16 -37.18
N ILE A 459 -13.11 15.83 -37.76
CA ILE A 459 -13.23 15.98 -39.22
C ILE A 459 -12.94 17.45 -39.59
N GLY A 460 -12.16 17.66 -40.65
CA GLY A 460 -11.87 18.99 -41.20
C GLY A 460 -11.16 19.94 -40.22
N TRP A 461 -10.34 19.40 -39.31
CA TRP A 461 -9.55 20.19 -38.33
C TRP A 461 -10.37 21.00 -37.30
N THR A 462 -11.68 20.80 -37.27
CA THR A 462 -12.61 21.65 -36.52
C THR A 462 -12.69 21.34 -35.01
N GLY A 463 -12.21 20.17 -34.56
CA GLY A 463 -12.26 19.74 -33.16
C GLY A 463 -13.34 18.69 -32.87
N GLY A 464 -13.53 18.38 -31.58
CA GLY A 464 -14.50 17.39 -31.10
C GLY A 464 -14.13 16.86 -29.71
N SER A 465 -15.08 16.25 -29.00
CA SER A 465 -14.84 15.65 -27.68
C SER A 465 -15.16 14.17 -27.65
N GLY A 466 -14.34 13.40 -26.96
CA GLY A 466 -14.58 11.97 -26.79
C GLY A 466 -14.16 11.44 -25.43
N VAL A 467 -14.79 10.34 -25.02
CA VAL A 467 -14.55 9.66 -23.74
C VAL A 467 -14.36 8.17 -24.00
N ILE A 468 -13.28 7.60 -23.50
CA ILE A 468 -12.93 6.19 -23.65
C ILE A 468 -12.97 5.55 -22.27
N ASN A 469 -14.02 4.80 -21.99
CA ASN A 469 -14.16 4.02 -20.77
C ASN A 469 -13.68 2.57 -20.96
N GLY A 470 -13.67 2.07 -22.20
CA GLY A 470 -13.19 0.74 -22.53
C GLY A 470 -11.66 0.63 -22.53
N LYS A 471 -11.14 -0.54 -22.12
CA LYS A 471 -9.70 -0.86 -22.23
C LYS A 471 -9.28 -0.96 -23.70
N ILE A 472 -8.15 -0.35 -24.05
CA ILE A 472 -7.48 -0.43 -25.35
C ILE A 472 -6.31 -1.43 -25.24
N THR A 473 -6.30 -2.44 -26.11
CA THR A 473 -5.26 -3.48 -26.17
C THR A 473 -4.72 -3.62 -27.59
N LEU A 474 -3.55 -3.02 -27.85
CA LEU A 474 -2.77 -3.10 -29.09
C LEU A 474 -1.42 -3.79 -28.83
N SER A 475 -0.61 -3.96 -29.88
CA SER A 475 0.76 -4.49 -29.76
C SER A 475 1.63 -3.56 -28.90
N SER A 476 2.32 -4.13 -27.91
CA SER A 476 3.29 -3.40 -27.09
C SER A 476 4.63 -3.16 -27.80
N ALA A 477 4.88 -3.85 -28.91
CA ALA A 477 6.12 -3.71 -29.68
C ALA A 477 6.06 -2.57 -30.71
N ASN A 478 4.89 -2.35 -31.30
CA ASN A 478 4.70 -1.41 -32.42
C ASN A 478 3.27 -0.85 -32.54
N GLY A 479 2.39 -1.05 -31.56
CA GLY A 479 1.07 -0.42 -31.59
C GLY A 479 1.17 1.07 -31.29
N HIS A 480 0.53 1.91 -32.11
CA HIS A 480 0.54 3.36 -31.91
C HIS A 480 -0.87 3.89 -31.71
N VAL A 481 -1.04 4.79 -30.74
CA VAL A 481 -2.28 5.56 -30.56
C VAL A 481 -1.99 7.02 -30.81
N GLN A 482 -2.76 7.64 -31.70
CA GLN A 482 -2.57 9.03 -32.11
C GLN A 482 -3.82 9.87 -31.83
N PHE A 483 -3.62 11.10 -31.36
CA PHE A 483 -4.66 12.11 -31.11
C PHE A 483 -4.39 13.36 -31.96
N HIS A 484 -5.41 13.87 -32.65
CA HIS A 484 -5.25 14.94 -33.65
C HIS A 484 -6.47 15.88 -33.76
N ASP A 485 -6.38 16.86 -34.68
CA ASP A 485 -7.48 17.67 -35.22
C ASP A 485 -8.26 18.50 -34.17
N ASN A 486 -7.54 19.14 -33.24
CA ASN A 486 -8.05 19.94 -32.13
C ASN A 486 -9.05 19.20 -31.22
N THR A 487 -8.96 17.88 -31.14
CA THR A 487 -9.88 17.09 -30.30
C THR A 487 -9.45 17.06 -28.83
N THR A 488 -10.43 16.86 -27.95
CA THR A 488 -10.19 16.51 -26.55
C THR A 488 -10.69 15.10 -26.27
N TRP A 489 -9.79 14.21 -25.88
CA TRP A 489 -10.13 12.82 -25.55
C TRP A 489 -9.81 12.50 -24.11
N THR A 490 -10.82 12.10 -23.33
CA THR A 490 -10.66 11.64 -21.95
C THR A 490 -10.56 10.12 -21.92
N ILE A 491 -9.48 9.58 -21.34
CA ILE A 491 -9.27 8.13 -21.18
C ILE A 491 -9.48 7.75 -19.73
N ASN A 492 -10.57 7.03 -19.45
CA ASN A 492 -10.95 6.57 -18.11
C ASN A 492 -10.55 5.10 -17.87
N SER A 493 -10.03 4.40 -18.87
CA SER A 493 -9.58 3.02 -18.74
C SER A 493 -8.13 2.91 -18.24
N THR A 494 -7.83 1.82 -17.55
CA THR A 494 -6.48 1.49 -17.05
C THR A 494 -5.99 0.17 -17.66
N ASN A 495 -4.71 -0.17 -17.42
CA ASN A 495 -4.07 -1.39 -17.95
C ASN A 495 -4.12 -1.48 -19.48
N ASN A 496 -4.09 -0.32 -20.12
CA ASN A 496 -4.03 -0.16 -21.55
C ASN A 496 -2.66 -0.61 -22.09
N THR A 497 -2.61 -1.17 -23.31
CA THR A 497 -1.35 -1.66 -23.92
C THR A 497 -1.17 -1.13 -25.34
N TRP A 498 -0.08 -0.40 -25.58
CA TRP A 498 0.47 -0.02 -26.88
C TRP A 498 1.90 0.53 -26.67
N TRP A 499 2.66 0.74 -27.75
CA TRP A 499 4.05 1.20 -27.70
C TRP A 499 4.19 2.73 -27.59
N GLY A 500 3.46 3.49 -28.40
CA GLY A 500 3.64 4.95 -28.49
C GLY A 500 2.32 5.71 -28.42
N THR A 501 2.32 6.80 -27.66
CA THR A 501 1.22 7.77 -27.63
C THR A 501 1.65 9.03 -28.34
N GLU A 502 0.96 9.39 -29.42
CA GLU A 502 1.21 10.60 -30.19
C GLU A 502 0.10 11.62 -29.95
N ILE A 503 0.46 12.80 -29.45
CA ILE A 503 -0.45 13.93 -29.25
C ILE A 503 -0.01 15.05 -30.19
N ALA A 504 -0.60 15.11 -31.38
CA ALA A 504 -0.20 16.06 -32.41
C ALA A 504 -0.85 17.43 -32.17
N GLN A 505 -2.07 17.62 -32.66
CA GLN A 505 -2.89 18.81 -32.43
C GLN A 505 -4.13 18.41 -31.61
N ALA A 506 -3.96 18.09 -30.33
CA ALA A 506 -5.06 17.59 -29.49
C ALA A 506 -4.76 17.76 -27.99
N THR A 507 -5.80 17.58 -27.19
CA THR A 507 -5.71 17.41 -25.74
C THR A 507 -6.07 15.97 -25.36
N VAL A 508 -5.15 15.25 -24.72
CA VAL A 508 -5.44 13.96 -24.10
C VAL A 508 -5.60 14.19 -22.60
N ARG A 509 -6.78 13.90 -22.06
CA ARG A 509 -7.06 13.96 -20.63
C ARG A 509 -7.05 12.56 -20.06
N ILE A 510 -6.28 12.31 -19.01
CA ILE A 510 -6.38 11.04 -18.27
C ILE A 510 -7.45 11.18 -17.19
N GLY A 511 -8.30 10.17 -17.05
CA GLY A 511 -9.33 10.13 -16.00
C GLY A 511 -9.05 9.12 -14.89
N GLN A 512 -7.88 8.48 -14.93
CA GLN A 512 -7.38 7.53 -13.95
C GLN A 512 -5.84 7.56 -13.91
N ASN A 513 -5.25 7.04 -12.83
CA ASN A 513 -3.80 6.84 -12.76
C ASN A 513 -3.34 5.85 -13.85
N ASN A 514 -2.28 6.22 -14.58
CA ASN A 514 -1.72 5.42 -15.67
C ASN A 514 -2.78 5.00 -16.70
N ALA A 515 -3.65 5.93 -17.10
CA ALA A 515 -4.60 5.70 -18.19
C ALA A 515 -3.86 5.47 -19.52
N LEU A 516 -2.71 6.13 -19.75
CA LEU A 516 -1.79 5.75 -20.82
C LEU A 516 -0.88 4.59 -20.35
N PRO A 517 -0.43 3.69 -21.24
CA PRO A 517 0.46 2.60 -20.87
C PRO A 517 1.74 3.14 -20.24
N THR A 518 2.14 2.51 -19.14
CA THR A 518 3.31 2.91 -18.33
C THR A 518 4.65 2.75 -19.04
N ASN A 519 4.68 1.91 -20.09
CA ASN A 519 5.83 1.68 -20.94
C ASN A 519 5.75 2.43 -22.27
N ALA A 520 4.69 3.22 -22.48
CA ALA A 520 4.55 3.97 -23.72
C ALA A 520 5.49 5.17 -23.74
N VAL A 521 6.05 5.44 -24.91
CA VAL A 521 6.73 6.69 -25.20
C VAL A 521 5.68 7.74 -25.55
N LEU A 522 5.81 8.93 -24.97
CA LEU A 522 4.92 10.06 -25.23
C LEU A 522 5.59 11.02 -26.22
N MET A 523 4.95 11.19 -27.38
CA MET A 523 5.36 12.11 -28.44
C MET A 523 4.36 13.25 -28.47
N ILE A 524 4.77 14.47 -28.11
CA ILE A 524 3.88 15.63 -28.08
C ILE A 524 4.28 16.63 -29.17
N GLY A 525 3.29 17.18 -29.86
CA GLY A 525 3.45 18.25 -30.83
C GLY A 525 3.96 17.81 -32.20
N THR A 526 3.67 16.57 -32.63
CA THR A 526 4.15 16.00 -33.91
C THR A 526 3.55 16.66 -35.17
N GLY A 527 2.45 17.40 -35.04
CA GLY A 527 1.77 18.07 -36.17
C GLY A 527 0.98 19.33 -35.80
N GLY A 528 1.17 19.87 -34.59
CA GLY A 528 0.46 21.04 -34.06
C GLY A 528 0.68 21.16 -32.55
N THR A 529 -0.10 21.99 -31.84
CA THR A 529 -0.01 22.10 -30.38
C THR A 529 -0.60 20.86 -29.70
N GLY A 530 0.22 20.12 -28.97
CA GLY A 530 -0.18 18.93 -28.22
C GLY A 530 -0.24 19.19 -26.71
N ARG A 531 -1.29 18.69 -26.06
CA ARG A 531 -1.52 18.82 -24.62
C ARG A 531 -1.79 17.46 -23.98
N LEU A 532 -1.02 17.10 -22.96
CA LEU A 532 -1.38 16.06 -22.00
C LEU A 532 -1.95 16.72 -20.75
N ASP A 533 -3.21 16.45 -20.47
CA ASP A 533 -3.89 16.87 -19.25
C ASP A 533 -3.95 15.72 -18.24
N LEU A 534 -3.25 15.90 -17.12
CA LEU A 534 -3.14 14.93 -16.05
C LEU A 534 -4.39 14.89 -15.14
N ALA A 535 -5.22 15.95 -15.16
CA ALA A 535 -6.51 16.06 -14.48
C ALA A 535 -6.58 15.49 -13.03
N GLY A 536 -5.54 15.69 -12.22
CA GLY A 536 -5.47 15.27 -10.82
C GLY A 536 -4.96 13.83 -10.61
N PHE A 537 -4.44 13.20 -11.66
CA PHE A 537 -3.91 11.83 -11.62
C PHE A 537 -2.40 11.78 -11.85
N THR A 538 -1.83 10.61 -11.60
CA THR A 538 -0.44 10.26 -11.89
C THR A 538 -0.33 9.52 -13.21
N GLN A 539 0.60 9.94 -14.07
CA GLN A 539 0.93 9.23 -15.30
C GLN A 539 2.41 8.90 -15.37
N GLN A 540 2.72 7.61 -15.55
CA GLN A 540 4.06 7.14 -15.87
C GLN A 540 4.28 7.08 -17.38
N VAL A 541 5.44 7.50 -17.84
CA VAL A 541 5.88 7.40 -19.24
C VAL A 541 7.29 6.82 -19.34
N ALA A 542 7.53 6.04 -20.39
CA ALA A 542 8.85 5.47 -20.68
C ALA A 542 9.76 6.42 -21.48
N GLY A 543 9.23 7.53 -21.95
CA GLY A 543 9.99 8.56 -22.65
C GLY A 543 9.12 9.77 -22.95
N LEU A 544 9.75 10.93 -23.06
CA LEU A 544 9.19 12.19 -23.50
C LEU A 544 9.91 12.60 -24.78
N LEU A 545 9.48 12.06 -25.91
CA LEU A 545 10.11 12.34 -27.19
C LEU A 545 9.65 13.69 -27.74
N ASP A 546 10.62 14.41 -28.30
CA ASP A 546 10.40 15.66 -28.99
C ASP A 546 10.28 15.45 -30.50
N SER A 547 9.21 16.00 -31.11
CA SER A 547 9.18 16.27 -32.54
C SER A 547 9.82 17.62 -32.84
N ALA A 548 10.78 17.66 -33.77
CA ALA A 548 11.58 18.83 -34.14
C ALA A 548 10.80 20.02 -34.78
N ASN A 549 9.49 20.09 -34.59
CA ASN A 549 8.57 20.89 -35.42
C ASN A 549 8.14 22.24 -34.82
N GLY A 550 8.77 22.70 -33.72
CA GLY A 550 8.54 24.04 -33.15
C GLY A 550 7.16 24.32 -32.53
N TYR A 551 6.26 23.33 -32.51
CA TYR A 551 4.93 23.47 -31.91
C TYR A 551 4.95 23.38 -30.37
N SER A 552 3.96 23.99 -29.72
CA SER A 552 3.83 23.95 -28.26
C SER A 552 3.55 22.53 -27.76
N LYS A 553 4.29 22.13 -26.71
CA LYS A 553 4.19 20.83 -26.05
C LYS A 553 3.90 21.10 -24.59
N ILE A 554 2.72 20.74 -24.13
CA ILE A 554 2.25 21.14 -22.81
C ILE A 554 1.83 19.90 -22.04
N ILE A 555 2.34 19.75 -20.82
CA ILE A 555 1.83 18.80 -19.83
C ILE A 555 1.31 19.63 -18.66
N GLY A 556 0.06 19.43 -18.26
CA GLY A 556 -0.53 20.22 -17.17
C GLY A 556 -1.64 19.50 -16.43
N ASN A 557 -2.26 20.19 -15.48
CA ASN A 557 -3.37 19.67 -14.69
C ASN A 557 -4.59 20.59 -14.77
N SER A 558 -5.71 20.07 -15.27
CA SER A 558 -7.01 20.78 -15.25
C SER A 558 -7.81 20.58 -13.95
N SER A 559 -7.33 19.75 -13.03
CA SER A 559 -8.05 19.48 -11.78
C SER A 559 -8.08 20.69 -10.86
N THR A 560 -9.24 20.85 -10.21
CA THR A 560 -9.45 21.83 -9.14
C THR A 560 -9.41 21.18 -7.75
N THR A 561 -9.31 19.84 -7.68
CA THR A 561 -9.44 19.07 -6.44
C THR A 561 -8.17 18.30 -6.05
N SER A 562 -7.36 17.87 -7.01
CA SER A 562 -6.18 17.04 -6.76
C SER A 562 -4.95 17.49 -7.55
N ASP A 563 -3.79 17.41 -6.91
CA ASP A 563 -2.49 17.57 -7.58
C ASP A 563 -2.19 16.36 -8.49
N SER A 564 -1.39 16.58 -9.52
CA SER A 564 -0.98 15.57 -10.49
C SER A 564 0.51 15.27 -10.40
N THR A 565 0.92 14.08 -10.85
CA THR A 565 2.34 13.70 -10.91
C THR A 565 2.68 13.10 -12.27
N LEU A 566 3.69 13.65 -12.94
CA LEU A 566 4.31 13.02 -14.10
C LEU A 566 5.49 12.16 -13.63
N ARG A 567 5.54 10.89 -14.04
CA ARG A 567 6.62 9.96 -13.66
C ARG A 567 7.40 9.47 -14.88
N TYR A 568 8.66 9.86 -14.97
CA TYR A 568 9.58 9.47 -16.04
C TYR A 568 10.43 8.28 -15.58
N VAL A 569 10.43 7.17 -16.32
CA VAL A 569 11.04 5.91 -15.84
C VAL A 569 12.20 5.35 -16.65
N THR A 570 12.42 5.76 -17.89
CA THR A 570 13.55 5.32 -18.73
C THR A 570 13.72 6.29 -19.91
N GLY A 571 14.75 6.11 -20.74
CA GLY A 571 15.03 6.96 -21.89
C GLY A 571 16.20 7.92 -21.69
N SER A 572 16.51 8.69 -22.74
CA SER A 572 17.53 9.73 -22.76
C SER A 572 17.00 10.90 -23.58
N ASP A 573 16.12 11.69 -22.97
CA ASP A 573 15.27 12.64 -23.67
C ASP A 573 15.64 14.09 -23.35
N ASP A 574 15.57 14.95 -24.38
CA ASP A 574 15.63 16.40 -24.26
C ASP A 574 14.23 16.96 -24.47
N TYR A 575 13.57 17.33 -23.36
CA TYR A 575 12.22 17.83 -23.39
C TYR A 575 12.22 19.36 -23.51
N VAL A 576 11.92 19.83 -24.72
CA VAL A 576 11.76 21.26 -25.04
C VAL A 576 10.36 21.81 -24.74
N GLY A 577 9.45 20.97 -24.26
CA GLY A 577 8.11 21.38 -23.87
C GLY A 577 8.04 22.05 -22.51
N VAL A 578 6.82 22.38 -22.08
CA VAL A 578 6.55 22.99 -20.77
C VAL A 578 5.62 22.13 -19.94
N ILE A 579 6.01 21.91 -18.69
CA ILE A 579 5.16 21.37 -17.64
C ILE A 579 4.64 22.54 -16.81
N VAL A 580 3.32 22.61 -16.64
CA VAL A 580 2.63 23.73 -15.98
C VAL A 580 1.67 23.21 -14.92
N ASP A 581 1.44 23.96 -13.85
CA ASP A 581 0.45 23.56 -12.83
C ASP A 581 -0.96 23.55 -13.39
N SER A 582 -1.36 24.63 -14.08
CA SER A 582 -2.74 24.84 -14.50
C SER A 582 -2.89 24.85 -16.01
N ILE A 583 -3.86 24.07 -16.47
CA ILE A 583 -4.47 24.19 -17.79
C ILE A 583 -5.99 24.23 -17.64
N ASP A 584 -6.69 24.86 -18.60
CA ASP A 584 -8.15 24.89 -18.68
C ASP A 584 -8.86 25.31 -17.37
N GLY A 585 -8.22 26.16 -16.55
CA GLY A 585 -8.76 26.67 -15.29
C GLY A 585 -8.48 25.81 -14.04
N GLY A 586 -7.61 24.81 -14.13
CA GLY A 586 -7.17 24.01 -12.98
C GLY A 586 -6.50 24.86 -11.89
N THR A 587 -6.53 24.39 -10.63
CA THR A 587 -5.99 25.14 -9.47
C THR A 587 -4.99 24.33 -8.65
N ARG A 588 -4.53 23.21 -9.20
CA ARG A 588 -3.76 22.20 -8.49
C ARG A 588 -2.42 22.01 -9.16
N LYS A 589 -1.45 21.49 -8.40
CA LYS A 589 -0.06 21.46 -8.82
C LYS A 589 0.23 20.28 -9.74
N VAL A 590 1.32 20.38 -10.49
CA VAL A 590 1.98 19.24 -11.12
C VAL A 590 3.32 18.99 -10.42
N ALA A 591 3.57 17.75 -10.03
CA ALA A 591 4.85 17.27 -9.56
C ALA A 591 5.54 16.42 -10.63
N LEU A 592 6.87 16.31 -10.56
CA LEU A 592 7.68 15.48 -11.45
C LEU A 592 8.46 14.45 -10.65
N THR A 593 8.46 13.19 -11.09
CA THR A 593 9.32 12.15 -10.53
C THR A 593 10.16 11.50 -11.63
N VAL A 594 11.48 11.65 -11.55
CA VAL A 594 12.47 10.98 -12.38
C VAL A 594 12.95 9.73 -11.64
N VAL A 595 12.64 8.56 -12.19
CA VAL A 595 12.89 7.26 -11.55
C VAL A 595 14.16 6.61 -12.09
N SER A 596 14.40 6.72 -13.39
CA SER A 596 15.63 6.27 -14.05
C SER A 596 15.78 6.99 -15.40
N GLY A 597 16.84 6.67 -16.18
CA GLY A 597 17.12 7.33 -17.45
C GLY A 597 17.76 8.73 -17.29
N ALA A 598 17.88 9.45 -18.41
CA ALA A 598 18.34 10.84 -18.45
C ALA A 598 17.24 11.72 -19.04
N LEU A 599 16.84 12.77 -18.33
CA LEU A 599 15.88 13.76 -18.79
C LEU A 599 16.56 15.14 -18.75
N THR A 600 16.50 15.89 -19.84
CA THR A 600 16.97 17.27 -19.91
C THR A 600 15.78 18.20 -20.11
N PHE A 601 15.72 19.30 -19.35
CA PHE A 601 14.76 20.37 -19.60
C PHE A 601 15.42 21.55 -20.29
N SER A 602 14.95 21.86 -21.50
CA SER A 602 15.50 22.93 -22.33
C SER A 602 14.61 24.17 -22.43
N SER A 603 13.40 24.11 -21.83
CA SER A 603 12.43 25.21 -21.77
C SER A 603 11.98 25.47 -20.33
N SER A 604 11.45 26.67 -20.07
CA SER A 604 10.98 27.07 -18.74
C SER A 604 9.70 26.35 -18.33
N ASN A 605 9.78 25.54 -17.28
CA ASN A 605 8.66 24.81 -16.71
C ASN A 605 8.14 25.55 -15.46
N THR A 606 6.83 25.78 -15.38
CA THR A 606 6.21 26.62 -14.34
C THR A 606 5.49 25.83 -13.24
N TYR A 607 5.56 24.50 -13.27
CA TYR A 607 4.97 23.66 -12.23
C TYR A 607 5.60 23.91 -10.84
N SER A 608 4.78 23.92 -9.80
CA SER A 608 5.21 24.21 -8.41
C SER A 608 5.17 23.00 -7.48
N GLY A 609 4.73 21.83 -7.97
CA GLY A 609 4.85 20.57 -7.24
C GLY A 609 6.30 20.08 -7.20
N ALA A 610 6.64 19.24 -6.21
CA ALA A 610 8.02 18.82 -6.01
C ALA A 610 8.59 18.04 -7.20
N THR A 611 9.87 18.28 -7.49
CA THR A 611 10.68 17.51 -8.44
C THR A 611 11.49 16.45 -7.68
N THR A 612 11.06 15.20 -7.77
CA THR A 612 11.74 14.06 -7.13
C THR A 612 12.64 13.34 -8.13
N ILE A 613 13.91 13.17 -7.79
CA ILE A 613 14.88 12.39 -8.58
C ILE A 613 15.23 11.15 -7.76
N SER A 614 14.38 10.11 -7.85
CA SER A 614 14.57 8.85 -7.11
C SER A 614 15.63 7.94 -7.75
N GLY A 615 15.98 8.21 -9.00
CA GLY A 615 17.08 7.58 -9.74
C GLY A 615 17.29 8.28 -11.09
N GLY A 616 18.27 7.84 -11.87
CA GLY A 616 18.59 8.48 -13.15
C GLY A 616 19.21 9.88 -13.00
N THR A 617 19.12 10.70 -14.05
CA THR A 617 19.64 12.08 -14.10
C THR A 617 18.59 13.06 -14.63
N LEU A 618 18.35 14.15 -13.91
CA LEU A 618 17.67 15.34 -14.44
C LEU A 618 18.73 16.41 -14.74
N SER A 619 18.82 16.86 -16.00
CA SER A 619 19.76 17.90 -16.42
C SER A 619 19.04 19.20 -16.77
N LEU A 620 19.66 20.32 -16.44
CA LEU A 620 19.27 21.63 -16.95
C LEU A 620 19.88 21.79 -18.36
N GLY A 621 19.04 22.06 -19.35
CA GLY A 621 19.42 22.36 -20.73
C GLY A 621 19.48 23.86 -21.03
N ALA A 622 18.91 24.70 -20.15
CA ALA A 622 18.99 26.15 -20.14
C ALA A 622 18.88 26.67 -18.69
N SER A 623 18.97 27.99 -18.50
CA SER A 623 18.72 28.64 -17.19
C SER A 623 17.23 28.90 -16.97
N ASN A 624 16.77 28.92 -15.72
CA ASN A 624 15.36 29.14 -15.32
C ASN A 624 14.40 28.08 -15.90
N VAL A 625 14.83 26.81 -15.93
CA VAL A 625 14.05 25.72 -16.54
C VAL A 625 13.13 25.00 -15.57
N ILE A 626 13.31 25.18 -14.26
CA ILE A 626 12.43 24.65 -13.22
C ILE A 626 11.95 25.83 -12.37
N SER A 627 10.68 25.80 -11.96
CA SER A 627 10.07 26.84 -11.13
C SER A 627 10.81 27.05 -9.81
N ASP A 628 11.01 28.33 -9.43
CA ASP A 628 11.55 28.78 -8.14
C ASP A 628 10.81 28.21 -6.92
N SER A 629 9.56 27.79 -7.10
CA SER A 629 8.73 27.22 -6.04
C SER A 629 8.81 25.69 -5.94
N SER A 630 9.36 25.00 -6.95
CA SER A 630 9.48 23.54 -6.94
C SER A 630 10.59 23.09 -6.01
N ALA A 631 10.28 22.27 -5.02
CA ALA A 631 11.28 21.62 -4.18
C ALA A 631 12.01 20.52 -4.97
N ILE A 632 13.33 20.43 -4.83
CA ILE A 632 14.13 19.34 -5.39
C ILE A 632 14.33 18.28 -4.31
N ILE A 633 13.83 17.07 -4.57
CA ILE A 633 13.96 15.91 -3.67
C ILE A 633 14.92 14.90 -4.32
N LEU A 634 16.07 14.68 -3.70
CA LEU A 634 17.09 13.74 -4.14
C LEU A 634 16.92 12.40 -3.42
N GLY A 635 16.25 11.46 -4.09
CA GLY A 635 15.89 10.13 -3.58
C GLY A 635 16.75 8.99 -4.13
N GLY A 636 17.94 9.29 -4.68
CA GLY A 636 18.86 8.29 -5.23
C GLY A 636 19.47 8.64 -6.59
N GLY A 637 18.98 9.70 -7.26
CA GLY A 637 19.44 10.11 -8.59
C GLY A 637 20.38 11.31 -8.61
N THR A 638 20.59 11.86 -9.81
CA THR A 638 21.49 12.99 -10.05
C THR A 638 20.74 14.23 -10.54
N LEU A 639 20.93 15.38 -9.90
CA LEU A 639 20.63 16.68 -10.51
C LEU A 639 21.90 17.19 -11.20
N ASN A 640 21.84 17.45 -12.50
CA ASN A 640 22.95 17.99 -13.28
C ASN A 640 22.67 19.44 -13.68
N GLY A 641 23.37 20.38 -13.06
CA GLY A 641 23.21 21.81 -13.32
C GLY A 641 23.73 22.26 -14.68
N GLY A 642 24.65 21.50 -15.29
CA GLY A 642 25.10 21.73 -16.67
C GLY A 642 25.84 23.04 -16.95
N GLY A 643 26.17 23.87 -15.95
CA GLY A 643 26.70 25.22 -16.15
C GLY A 643 25.64 26.33 -16.14
N TYR A 644 24.37 25.98 -15.88
CA TYR A 644 23.25 26.91 -15.94
C TYR A 644 22.88 27.50 -14.58
N THR A 645 22.07 28.56 -14.60
CA THR A 645 21.57 29.23 -13.40
C THR A 645 20.09 28.93 -13.20
N ASP A 646 19.72 28.50 -12.00
CA ASP A 646 18.34 28.23 -11.62
C ASP A 646 18.11 28.53 -10.15
N THR A 647 16.88 28.91 -9.82
CA THR A 647 16.39 29.02 -8.44
C THR A 647 15.34 27.95 -8.22
N PHE A 648 15.36 27.34 -7.04
CA PHE A 648 14.47 26.26 -6.65
C PHE A 648 13.90 26.51 -5.26
N GLY A 649 12.88 25.71 -4.91
CA GLY A 649 12.40 25.57 -3.55
C GLY A 649 13.42 24.85 -2.64
N ALA A 650 12.93 24.08 -1.68
CA ALA A 650 13.80 23.35 -0.75
C ALA A 650 14.60 22.24 -1.46
N LEU A 651 15.86 22.06 -1.09
CA LEU A 651 16.67 20.89 -1.42
C LEU A 651 16.51 19.83 -0.31
N THR A 652 15.96 18.66 -0.65
CA THR A 652 15.79 17.54 0.30
C THR A 652 16.65 16.35 -0.07
N ILE A 653 17.44 15.83 0.88
CA ILE A 653 18.26 14.61 0.70
C ILE A 653 17.56 13.43 1.39
N GLN A 654 17.16 12.42 0.61
CA GLN A 654 16.43 11.22 1.07
C GLN A 654 17.26 9.93 0.95
N ALA A 655 18.14 9.84 -0.05
CA ALA A 655 19.04 8.71 -0.26
C ALA A 655 20.36 9.18 -0.89
N ASN A 656 21.33 8.27 -1.01
CA ASN A 656 22.62 8.55 -1.64
C ASN A 656 22.42 9.07 -3.07
N SER A 657 22.72 10.34 -3.27
CA SER A 657 22.40 11.08 -4.50
C SER A 657 23.58 11.94 -4.94
N ALA A 658 23.52 12.44 -6.17
CA ALA A 658 24.55 13.31 -6.71
C ALA A 658 24.00 14.65 -7.19
N LEU A 659 24.83 15.69 -7.07
CA LEU A 659 24.63 16.96 -7.75
C LEU A 659 25.89 17.24 -8.57
N LYS A 660 25.71 17.42 -9.87
CA LYS A 660 26.81 17.66 -10.81
C LYS A 660 26.76 19.11 -11.27
N LEU A 661 27.82 19.86 -10.95
CA LEU A 661 28.02 21.22 -11.44
C LEU A 661 28.63 21.20 -12.85
N GLY A 662 28.50 22.29 -13.60
CA GLY A 662 29.16 22.50 -14.88
C GLY A 662 30.68 22.66 -14.71
N SER A 663 31.46 22.13 -15.64
CA SER A 663 32.92 22.30 -15.65
C SER A 663 33.29 23.59 -16.40
N GLY A 664 33.94 24.54 -15.73
CA GLY A 664 34.55 25.72 -16.36
C GLY A 664 33.60 26.85 -16.79
N THR A 665 32.35 26.84 -16.33
CA THR A 665 31.32 27.88 -16.55
C THR A 665 30.89 28.50 -15.20
N SER A 666 30.15 29.62 -15.20
CA SER A 666 29.73 30.36 -13.99
C SER A 666 28.22 30.31 -13.74
N GLY A 667 27.63 29.12 -13.82
CA GLY A 667 26.25 28.85 -13.41
C GLY A 667 26.06 28.91 -11.90
N THR A 668 24.82 29.10 -11.45
CA THR A 668 24.49 29.14 -10.02
C THR A 668 23.18 28.41 -9.73
N LEU A 669 23.22 27.41 -8.86
CA LEU A 669 22.03 26.71 -8.38
C LEU A 669 21.65 27.24 -7.00
N THR A 670 20.49 27.88 -6.89
CA THR A 670 20.03 28.49 -5.63
C THR A 670 18.83 27.75 -5.08
N PHE A 671 18.90 27.26 -3.85
CA PHE A 671 17.78 26.59 -3.17
C PHE A 671 17.27 27.44 -2.02
N ALA A 672 15.95 27.46 -1.81
CA ALA A 672 15.34 28.25 -0.75
C ALA A 672 15.77 27.80 0.66
N SER A 673 15.92 26.49 0.87
CA SER A 673 16.32 25.87 2.15
C SER A 673 16.90 24.47 1.94
N GLY A 674 17.47 23.86 2.98
CA GLY A 674 17.99 22.49 2.94
C GLY A 674 17.36 21.62 4.03
N THR A 675 16.85 20.44 3.65
CA THR A 675 16.22 19.46 4.55
C THR A 675 16.90 18.09 4.42
N TYR A 676 17.19 17.44 5.54
CA TYR A 676 17.83 16.13 5.58
C TYR A 676 16.87 15.06 6.12
N THR A 677 16.76 13.94 5.40
CA THR A 677 15.95 12.79 5.80
C THR A 677 16.67 11.44 5.69
N GLY A 678 17.74 11.34 4.89
CA GLY A 678 18.59 10.15 4.80
C GLY A 678 19.61 10.19 3.66
N GLY A 679 20.63 9.33 3.71
CA GLY A 679 21.67 9.20 2.68
C GLY A 679 22.76 10.28 2.69
N THR A 680 23.52 10.38 1.60
CA THR A 680 24.55 11.40 1.37
C THR A 680 24.34 12.13 0.04
N LEU A 681 24.78 13.39 -0.04
CA LEU A 681 24.81 14.14 -1.30
C LEU A 681 26.26 14.32 -1.75
N THR A 682 26.60 13.76 -2.91
CA THR A 682 27.91 13.98 -3.53
C THR A 682 27.83 15.12 -4.54
N ILE A 683 28.58 16.20 -4.30
CA ILE A 683 28.70 17.33 -5.22
C ILE A 683 29.98 17.16 -6.04
N SER A 684 29.85 17.17 -7.36
CA SER A 684 30.98 17.02 -8.29
C SER A 684 31.17 18.28 -9.14
N ASN A 685 32.38 18.46 -9.69
CA ASN A 685 32.80 19.59 -10.51
C ASN A 685 32.80 20.97 -9.84
N TRP A 686 32.69 21.03 -8.50
CA TRP A 686 32.97 22.26 -7.78
C TRP A 686 34.46 22.61 -7.90
N THR A 687 34.77 23.89 -8.10
CA THR A 687 36.15 24.39 -8.13
C THR A 687 36.29 25.56 -7.17
N GLY A 688 37.40 25.60 -6.44
CA GLY A 688 37.68 26.61 -5.43
C GLY A 688 38.65 26.08 -4.38
N THR A 689 38.81 26.82 -3.29
CA THR A 689 39.57 26.40 -2.10
C THR A 689 38.59 26.14 -0.96
N ALA A 690 38.70 25.01 -0.26
CA ALA A 690 37.81 24.66 0.83
C ALA A 690 37.73 25.78 1.89
N GLY A 691 36.50 26.08 2.35
CA GLY A 691 36.21 27.19 3.25
C GLY A 691 36.14 28.58 2.62
N LEU A 692 36.45 28.73 1.33
CA LEU A 692 36.34 29.98 0.57
C LEU A 692 35.29 29.85 -0.56
N PRO A 693 34.78 30.97 -1.10
CA PRO A 693 33.86 30.94 -2.24
C PRO A 693 34.42 30.16 -3.44
N GLY A 694 33.56 29.41 -4.12
CA GLY A 694 33.89 28.72 -5.35
C GLY A 694 34.21 29.68 -6.50
N THR A 695 34.97 29.19 -7.49
CA THR A 695 35.48 29.99 -8.60
C THR A 695 34.77 29.77 -9.94
N ALA A 696 33.88 28.78 -10.03
CA ALA A 696 33.13 28.44 -11.24
C ALA A 696 31.64 28.30 -10.90
N ASP A 697 31.00 27.19 -11.29
CA ASP A 697 29.65 26.86 -10.88
C ASP A 697 29.54 26.74 -9.36
N ARG A 698 28.45 27.29 -8.81
CA ARG A 698 28.23 27.36 -7.37
C ARG A 698 26.84 26.90 -6.96
N ILE A 699 26.74 26.49 -5.70
CA ILE A 699 25.50 26.08 -5.05
C ILE A 699 25.23 27.01 -3.86
N PHE A 700 24.00 27.53 -3.77
CA PHE A 700 23.55 28.41 -2.70
C PHE A 700 22.34 27.82 -2.00
N ILE A 701 22.25 28.02 -0.68
CA ILE A 701 21.04 27.77 0.09
C ILE A 701 20.69 29.04 0.87
N THR A 702 19.53 29.61 0.60
CA THR A 702 19.13 30.91 1.15
C THR A 702 18.86 30.84 2.66
N ALA A 703 17.99 29.94 3.13
CA ALA A 703 17.78 29.71 4.55
C ALA A 703 18.83 28.75 5.13
N ALA A 704 19.40 29.09 6.29
CA ALA A 704 20.46 28.27 6.90
C ALA A 704 19.97 26.83 7.16
N PRO A 705 20.62 25.80 6.57
CA PRO A 705 20.27 24.40 6.79
C PRO A 705 20.81 23.90 8.14
N SER A 706 20.34 22.74 8.59
CA SER A 706 20.85 22.12 9.83
C SER A 706 22.30 21.64 9.70
N GLY A 707 23.00 21.50 10.83
CA GLY A 707 24.34 20.88 10.85
C GLY A 707 24.34 19.45 10.31
N THR A 708 23.25 18.70 10.54
CA THR A 708 23.07 17.34 10.00
C THR A 708 22.90 17.30 8.48
N PHE A 709 22.29 18.33 7.88
CA PHE A 709 22.23 18.45 6.43
C PHE A 709 23.63 18.69 5.86
N LEU A 710 24.38 19.62 6.45
CA LEU A 710 25.73 19.98 6.00
C LEU A 710 26.76 18.86 6.17
N SER A 711 26.68 18.08 7.26
CA SER A 711 27.60 16.95 7.50
C SER A 711 27.46 15.80 6.51
N ASN A 712 26.31 15.71 5.83
CA ASN A 712 26.00 14.67 4.84
C ASN A 712 26.21 15.11 3.39
N ILE A 713 26.84 16.27 3.18
CA ILE A 713 27.28 16.73 1.86
C ILE A 713 28.78 16.46 1.73
N THR A 714 29.18 15.86 0.61
CA THR A 714 30.58 15.61 0.28
C THR A 714 30.88 16.19 -1.09
N PHE A 715 31.93 17.01 -1.17
CA PHE A 715 32.45 17.47 -2.44
C PHE A 715 33.51 16.48 -2.95
N ASN A 716 33.45 16.09 -4.22
CA ASN A 716 34.41 15.16 -4.79
C ASN A 716 35.85 15.71 -4.67
N GLY A 717 36.75 14.94 -4.06
CA GLY A 717 38.13 15.36 -3.76
C GLY A 717 38.35 16.06 -2.41
N TYR A 718 37.31 16.22 -1.58
CA TYR A 718 37.38 16.80 -0.23
C TYR A 718 36.90 15.80 0.83
N SER A 719 37.23 16.06 2.10
CA SER A 719 36.66 15.32 3.23
C SER A 719 35.14 15.53 3.32
N SER A 720 34.44 14.56 3.91
CA SER A 720 32.99 14.65 4.16
C SER A 720 32.66 15.88 5.00
N GLY A 721 31.57 16.56 4.65
CA GLY A 721 31.09 17.76 5.33
C GLY A 721 31.25 19.03 4.50
N ALA A 722 30.21 19.87 4.54
CA ALA A 722 30.17 21.18 3.94
C ALA A 722 29.96 22.28 4.99
N ILE A 723 30.27 23.52 4.62
CA ILE A 723 29.86 24.70 5.38
C ILE A 723 29.04 25.63 4.49
N ARG A 724 28.16 26.41 5.11
CA ARG A 724 27.45 27.51 4.45
C ARG A 724 28.16 28.82 4.76
N LEU A 725 28.65 29.51 3.75
CA LEU A 725 29.25 30.85 3.91
C LEU A 725 28.17 31.88 4.26
N GLY A 726 28.59 33.05 4.76
CA GLY A 726 27.68 34.18 5.02
C GLY A 726 26.91 34.65 3.77
N THR A 727 27.47 34.39 2.58
CA THR A 727 26.85 34.63 1.26
C THR A 727 25.72 33.66 0.93
N GLY A 728 25.58 32.56 1.68
CA GLY A 728 24.66 31.47 1.38
C GLY A 728 25.23 30.36 0.53
N GLU A 729 26.45 30.50 0.03
CA GLU A 729 27.13 29.46 -0.75
C GLU A 729 27.46 28.24 0.12
N ILE A 730 27.22 27.04 -0.40
CA ILE A 730 27.67 25.78 0.20
C ILE A 730 29.02 25.43 -0.40
N VAL A 731 30.04 25.26 0.45
CA VAL A 731 31.42 24.96 0.04
C VAL A 731 31.97 23.78 0.86
N PRO A 732 33.01 23.08 0.39
CA PRO A 732 33.70 22.09 1.22
C PRO A 732 34.20 22.75 2.51
N ALA A 733 34.08 22.06 3.65
CA ALA A 733 34.61 22.57 4.92
C ALA A 733 36.14 22.78 4.79
N GLY A 734 36.61 23.99 5.11
CA GLY A 734 38.04 24.32 5.10
C GLY A 734 38.80 23.61 6.20
N VAL A 735 40.14 23.50 6.05
CA VAL A 735 41.01 23.02 7.13
C VAL A 735 40.99 24.07 8.25
N THR A 736 40.30 23.74 9.33
CA THR A 736 40.07 24.57 10.49
C THR A 736 41.35 24.73 11.33
N ALA A 737 41.47 25.81 12.11
CA ALA A 737 42.62 26.02 13.00
C ALA A 737 42.50 25.18 14.29
N PRO A 738 43.62 24.75 14.91
CA PRO A 738 43.63 24.17 16.25
C PRO A 738 43.03 25.12 17.30
N THR A 739 41.99 24.69 18.03
CA THR A 739 41.39 25.52 19.11
C THR A 739 41.21 24.81 20.43
N GLN A 740 41.24 23.47 20.48
CA GLN A 740 41.02 22.72 21.72
C GLN A 740 41.82 21.42 21.78
N LEU A 741 42.05 20.92 22.99
CA LEU A 741 42.56 19.58 23.26
C LEU A 741 41.42 18.61 23.53
N ALA A 742 41.64 17.33 23.24
CA ALA A 742 40.77 16.23 23.63
C ALA A 742 41.61 15.02 24.06
N ILE A 743 41.21 14.33 25.13
CA ILE A 743 41.76 13.01 25.44
C ILE A 743 40.85 11.98 24.78
N THR A 744 41.30 11.40 23.66
CA THR A 744 40.48 10.50 22.85
C THR A 744 40.65 9.03 23.22
N SER A 745 41.71 8.69 23.96
CA SER A 745 41.90 7.34 24.48
C SER A 745 42.68 7.36 25.79
N VAL A 746 42.19 6.61 26.77
CA VAL A 746 42.93 6.21 27.98
C VAL A 746 43.15 4.71 27.87
N ASN A 747 44.41 4.30 27.83
CA ASN A 747 44.87 2.91 27.82
C ASN A 747 44.23 2.05 26.72
N GLY A 748 44.03 2.62 25.52
CA GLY A 748 43.38 1.91 24.41
C GLY A 748 41.91 1.55 24.66
N GLY A 749 41.27 2.20 25.65
CA GLY A 749 39.91 1.89 26.10
C GLY A 749 39.83 0.80 27.17
N ALA A 750 40.93 0.11 27.48
CA ALA A 750 40.97 -0.85 28.58
C ALA A 750 41.13 -0.12 29.91
N SER A 751 40.45 -0.57 30.97
CA SER A 751 40.65 -0.02 32.31
C SER A 751 42.12 -0.10 32.74
N PRO A 752 42.77 1.03 33.06
CA PRO A 752 44.11 1.00 33.65
C PRO A 752 44.11 0.18 34.94
N ARG A 753 45.26 -0.38 35.30
CA ARG A 753 45.47 -1.03 36.59
C ARG A 753 46.21 -0.09 37.53
N ILE A 754 45.87 -0.13 38.81
CA ILE A 754 46.53 0.66 39.85
C ILE A 754 48.07 0.52 39.76
N ASN A 755 48.78 1.64 39.87
CA ASN A 755 50.25 1.76 39.79
C ASN A 755 50.91 1.14 38.54
N THR A 756 50.15 0.80 37.51
CA THR A 756 50.66 0.26 36.26
C THR A 756 50.72 1.36 35.22
N ALA A 757 51.82 1.40 34.47
CA ALA A 757 51.99 2.34 33.36
C ALA A 757 50.91 2.09 32.29
N PHE A 758 50.20 3.15 31.91
CA PHE A 758 49.26 3.15 30.79
C PHE A 758 49.55 4.30 29.82
N SER A 759 48.91 4.24 28.66
CA SER A 759 49.02 5.27 27.62
C SER A 759 47.82 6.20 27.62
N VAL A 760 48.04 7.47 27.30
CA VAL A 760 46.97 8.46 27.10
C VAL A 760 47.18 9.13 25.75
N VAL A 761 46.18 9.10 24.89
CA VAL A 761 46.21 9.77 23.59
C VAL A 761 45.56 11.14 23.73
N VAL A 762 46.36 12.17 23.54
CA VAL A 762 45.90 13.57 23.48
C VAL A 762 45.86 13.99 22.03
N GLN A 763 44.72 14.51 21.58
CA GLN A 763 44.49 14.99 20.23
C GLN A 763 44.14 16.49 20.24
N VAL A 764 44.48 17.17 19.16
CA VAL A 764 44.19 18.59 18.94
C VAL A 764 43.03 18.69 17.97
N TRP A 765 41.98 19.39 18.37
CA TRP A 765 40.76 19.57 17.61
C TRP A 765 40.56 21.04 17.25
N ASP A 766 39.76 21.27 16.23
CA ASP A 766 39.22 22.57 15.88
C ASP A 766 37.98 22.94 16.72
N ALA A 767 37.38 24.10 16.42
CA ALA A 767 36.18 24.59 17.08
C ALA A 767 34.92 23.76 16.73
N GLY A 768 34.97 22.97 15.67
CA GLY A 768 33.91 22.06 15.22
C GLY A 768 34.01 20.66 15.83
N GLY A 769 35.04 20.37 16.65
CA GLY A 769 35.26 19.08 17.28
C GLY A 769 35.95 18.04 16.41
N SER A 770 36.64 18.45 15.33
CA SER A 770 37.38 17.55 14.44
C SER A 770 38.90 17.65 14.64
N PRO A 771 39.66 16.54 14.54
CA PRO A 771 41.11 16.57 14.64
C PRO A 771 41.80 17.43 13.58
N VAL A 772 42.81 18.19 14.00
CA VAL A 772 43.58 19.07 13.12
C VAL A 772 45.07 18.98 13.45
N ASN A 773 45.90 18.99 12.40
CA ASN A 773 47.35 19.02 12.55
C ASN A 773 47.83 20.36 13.12
N VAL A 774 48.73 20.32 14.10
CA VAL A 774 49.34 21.54 14.61
C VAL A 774 50.35 22.10 13.62
N THR A 775 50.36 23.42 13.44
CA THR A 775 51.35 24.12 12.60
C THR A 775 52.60 24.55 13.37
N THR A 776 52.61 24.37 14.69
CA THR A 776 53.77 24.55 15.58
C THR A 776 53.76 23.46 16.64
N ASN A 777 54.92 22.98 17.08
CA ASN A 777 55.01 22.02 18.18
C ASN A 777 54.21 22.50 19.40
N THR A 778 53.26 21.69 19.86
CA THR A 778 52.33 22.04 20.93
C THR A 778 52.50 21.07 22.08
N ALA A 779 53.06 21.55 23.20
CA ALA A 779 53.29 20.74 24.39
C ALA A 779 52.05 20.71 25.29
N VAL A 780 51.81 19.56 25.92
CA VAL A 780 50.68 19.30 26.81
C VAL A 780 51.13 18.61 28.10
N ILE A 781 50.36 18.81 29.17
CA ILE A 781 50.52 18.13 30.46
C ILE A 781 49.19 17.52 30.92
N LEU A 782 49.25 16.37 31.58
CA LEU A 782 48.10 15.66 32.17
C LEU A 782 47.95 15.99 33.65
N SER A 783 46.70 16.10 34.10
CA SER A 783 46.32 16.31 35.50
C SER A 783 45.01 15.57 35.82
N VAL A 784 44.73 15.35 37.11
CA VAL A 784 43.48 14.72 37.56
C VAL A 784 42.40 15.79 37.63
N ASN A 785 41.26 15.56 36.99
CA ASN A 785 40.07 16.40 37.08
C ASN A 785 39.10 15.87 38.14
N THR A 786 38.85 14.56 38.10
CA THR A 786 37.97 13.83 39.02
C THR A 786 38.65 12.53 39.42
N GLY A 787 38.54 12.18 40.70
CA GLY A 787 39.17 11.01 41.31
C GLY A 787 40.03 11.40 42.52
N SER A 788 40.13 10.51 43.51
CA SER A 788 40.91 10.73 44.74
C SER A 788 42.37 10.30 44.64
N GLY A 789 42.72 9.44 43.66
CA GLY A 789 44.08 9.00 43.39
C GLY A 789 44.95 10.05 42.69
N GLY A 790 46.26 9.92 42.91
CA GLY A 790 47.30 10.72 42.29
C GLY A 790 47.80 10.17 40.96
N LEU A 791 48.09 11.08 40.02
CA LEU A 791 48.78 10.81 38.76
C LEU A 791 50.31 10.90 38.94
N ALA A 792 51.05 9.94 38.37
CA ALA A 792 52.51 9.94 38.34
C ALA A 792 53.06 9.37 37.02
N GLY A 793 54.38 9.23 36.91
CA GLY A 793 55.07 8.75 35.72
C GLY A 793 55.27 9.85 34.66
N THR A 794 55.11 9.52 33.38
CA THR A 794 55.24 10.49 32.27
C THR A 794 53.94 11.26 32.10
N LEU A 795 53.90 12.53 32.50
CA LEU A 795 52.68 13.35 32.42
C LEU A 795 52.67 14.36 31.27
N THR A 796 53.78 14.47 30.52
CA THR A 796 53.94 15.47 29.45
C THR A 796 54.10 14.82 28.08
N GLY A 797 53.56 15.48 27.05
CA GLY A 797 53.74 15.09 25.65
C GLY A 797 53.85 16.31 24.74
N THR A 798 54.38 16.14 23.53
CA THR A 798 54.39 17.20 22.50
C THR A 798 53.77 16.67 21.22
N VAL A 799 52.71 17.34 20.76
CA VAL A 799 52.17 17.16 19.41
C VAL A 799 53.10 17.90 18.45
N THR A 800 53.83 17.18 17.61
CA THR A 800 54.80 17.77 16.68
C THR A 800 54.11 18.37 15.46
N VAL A 801 54.73 19.39 14.87
CA VAL A 801 54.23 20.03 13.63
C VAL A 801 53.87 19.00 12.57
N GLY A 802 52.70 19.19 11.93
CA GLY A 802 52.16 18.27 10.92
C GLY A 802 51.39 17.08 11.49
N ASN A 803 51.33 16.91 12.81
CA ASN A 803 50.52 15.87 13.48
C ASN A 803 49.37 16.47 14.28
N SER A 804 48.29 15.70 14.46
CA SER A 804 47.12 16.10 15.25
C SER A 804 47.09 15.51 16.66
N SER A 805 48.01 14.61 17.01
CA SER A 805 47.96 13.85 18.26
C SER A 805 49.33 13.50 18.81
N VAL A 806 49.38 13.21 20.12
CA VAL A 806 50.52 12.61 20.81
C VAL A 806 50.02 11.52 21.76
N THR A 807 50.74 10.41 21.82
CA THR A 807 50.53 9.37 22.83
C THR A 807 51.54 9.54 23.95
N ILE A 808 51.05 9.80 25.16
CA ILE A 808 51.84 9.88 26.39
C ILE A 808 51.87 8.49 27.01
N ASN A 809 53.02 7.82 26.96
CA ASN A 809 53.23 6.49 27.52
C ASN A 809 53.89 6.59 28.89
N GLY A 810 53.47 5.74 29.84
CA GLY A 810 54.09 5.68 31.16
C GLY A 810 53.34 6.47 32.24
N VAL A 811 52.07 6.80 32.00
CA VAL A 811 51.20 7.42 33.01
C VAL A 811 50.83 6.38 34.06
N THR A 812 50.89 6.70 35.35
CA THR A 812 50.42 5.81 36.43
C THR A 812 49.38 6.49 37.30
N TYR A 813 48.47 5.70 37.87
CA TYR A 813 47.43 6.17 38.80
C TYR A 813 47.40 5.27 40.03
N ASN A 814 47.44 5.85 41.22
CA ASN A 814 47.78 5.11 42.44
C ASN A 814 46.59 4.63 43.28
N GLN A 815 45.36 4.76 42.78
CA GLN A 815 44.15 4.31 43.47
C GLN A 815 43.22 3.54 42.53
N ALA A 816 42.63 2.45 43.02
CA ALA A 816 41.58 1.74 42.29
C ALA A 816 40.24 2.42 42.61
N GLU A 817 39.63 3.04 41.60
CA GLU A 817 38.36 3.74 41.73
C GLU A 817 37.68 3.89 40.37
N SER A 818 36.36 4.14 40.38
CA SER A 818 35.56 4.38 39.17
C SER A 818 35.28 5.86 38.99
N GLY A 819 35.14 6.30 37.74
CA GLY A 819 34.79 7.69 37.42
C GLY A 819 35.98 8.65 37.39
N VAL A 820 37.21 8.14 37.25
CA VAL A 820 38.41 8.98 37.09
C VAL A 820 38.32 9.76 35.79
N ILE A 821 38.62 11.04 35.83
CA ILE A 821 38.69 11.91 34.65
C ILE A 821 40.06 12.60 34.66
N LEU A 822 40.78 12.54 33.54
CA LEU A 822 42.02 13.29 33.34
C LEU A 822 41.75 14.56 32.51
N THR A 823 42.54 15.60 32.72
CA THR A 823 42.56 16.82 31.89
C THR A 823 43.92 16.96 31.21
N ALA A 824 43.92 17.16 29.90
CA ALA A 824 45.08 17.59 29.13
C ALA A 824 45.05 19.12 28.99
N THR A 825 46.13 19.78 29.43
CA THR A 825 46.29 21.24 29.35
C THR A 825 47.51 21.59 28.53
N ARG A 826 47.39 22.58 27.65
CA ARG A 826 48.51 23.04 26.82
C ARG A 826 49.50 23.88 27.63
N THR A 827 50.80 23.62 27.44
CA THR A 827 51.91 24.34 28.07
C THR A 827 52.70 25.22 27.09
N SER A 828 52.71 24.91 25.79
CA SER A 828 53.31 25.74 24.72
C SER A 828 52.70 25.47 23.32
N GLY A 829 53.01 26.27 22.29
CA GLY A 829 52.50 26.09 20.90
C GLY A 829 51.20 26.84 20.57
N HIS A 830 50.22 26.17 19.98
CA HIS A 830 48.88 26.73 19.67
C HIS A 830 48.08 27.09 20.93
N THR A 831 47.22 28.12 20.86
CA THR A 831 46.31 28.48 21.96
C THR A 831 45.11 27.54 21.94
N LEU A 832 45.06 26.59 22.89
CA LEU A 832 44.04 25.54 22.94
C LEU A 832 43.34 25.54 24.30
N THR A 833 42.02 25.34 24.31
CA THR A 833 41.29 25.05 25.55
C THR A 833 41.63 23.64 26.06
N PRO A 834 41.64 23.40 27.39
CA PRO A 834 41.88 22.07 27.95
C PRO A 834 40.84 21.04 27.54
N GLY A 835 41.26 19.77 27.46
CA GLY A 835 40.40 18.64 27.09
C GLY A 835 40.34 17.59 28.18
N ASN A 836 39.12 17.18 28.56
CA ASN A 836 38.93 16.10 29.53
C ASN A 836 38.80 14.75 28.83
N SER A 837 39.15 13.67 29.53
CA SER A 837 38.81 12.30 29.12
C SER A 837 37.34 11.99 29.42
N SER A 838 36.80 10.97 28.77
CA SER A 838 35.63 10.27 29.33
C SER A 838 35.97 9.70 30.71
N PRO A 839 35.00 9.55 31.62
CA PRO A 839 35.20 8.84 32.87
C PRO A 839 35.69 7.41 32.60
N PHE A 840 36.72 6.97 33.31
CA PHE A 840 37.23 5.60 33.25
C PHE A 840 37.43 5.02 34.64
N THR A 841 37.59 3.70 34.71
CA THR A 841 37.83 2.96 35.94
C THR A 841 39.28 2.51 36.00
N VAL A 842 39.94 2.76 37.13
CA VAL A 842 41.23 2.15 37.47
C VAL A 842 40.95 0.90 38.29
N THR A 843 41.42 -0.23 37.79
CA THR A 843 41.12 -1.56 38.32
C THR A 843 42.18 -2.05 39.31
N ALA A 844 41.70 -2.90 40.21
CA ALA A 844 42.42 -3.56 41.28
C ALA A 844 43.48 -4.57 40.77
N ALA A 845 44.46 -4.89 41.61
CA ALA A 845 45.60 -5.76 41.30
C ALA A 845 45.33 -7.22 41.72
N ASN A 846 44.39 -7.89 41.04
CA ASN A 846 44.02 -9.29 41.32
C ASN A 846 45.18 -10.27 41.06
N GLY A 847 45.30 -11.33 41.86
CA GLY A 847 46.35 -12.34 41.68
C GLY A 847 46.16 -13.61 42.51
N ASN A 848 46.69 -14.73 42.00
CA ASN A 848 46.68 -16.02 42.70
C ASN A 848 48.10 -16.40 43.11
N TRP A 849 48.23 -17.02 44.27
CA TRP A 849 49.46 -17.66 44.72
C TRP A 849 49.88 -18.69 43.68
N ASN A 850 51.16 -18.69 43.29
CA ASN A 850 51.63 -19.50 42.16
C ASN A 850 52.79 -20.45 42.53
N VAL A 851 53.15 -20.55 43.82
CA VAL A 851 54.24 -21.41 44.29
C VAL A 851 53.76 -22.50 45.26
N ASN A 852 54.29 -23.70 45.10
CA ASN A 852 54.15 -24.78 46.09
C ASN A 852 55.21 -24.67 47.19
N ALA A 853 55.22 -23.54 47.90
CA ALA A 853 56.15 -23.25 49.00
C ALA A 853 55.52 -22.25 49.98
N SER A 854 56.00 -22.26 51.23
CA SER A 854 55.73 -21.17 52.16
C SER A 854 56.50 -19.93 51.73
N GLY A 855 55.95 -18.74 51.94
CA GLY A 855 56.59 -17.51 51.50
C GLY A 855 55.90 -16.24 51.97
N ASN A 856 56.55 -15.11 51.72
CA ASN A 856 56.01 -13.80 52.04
C ASN A 856 55.01 -13.33 50.99
N TRP A 857 53.96 -12.67 51.44
CA TRP A 857 52.95 -12.03 50.59
C TRP A 857 53.59 -10.95 49.71
N SER A 858 54.56 -10.19 50.22
CA SER A 858 55.24 -9.10 49.48
C SER A 858 56.11 -9.56 48.30
N THR A 859 56.43 -10.86 48.20
CA THR A 859 57.28 -11.38 47.14
C THR A 859 56.50 -11.50 45.83
N ALA A 860 56.70 -10.56 44.91
CA ALA A 860 56.00 -10.51 43.62
C ALA A 860 56.04 -11.82 42.82
N ALA A 861 57.17 -12.55 42.88
CA ALA A 861 57.34 -13.82 42.18
C ALA A 861 56.37 -14.93 42.64
N ASN A 862 55.82 -14.83 43.86
CA ASN A 862 54.88 -15.79 44.42
C ASN A 862 53.45 -15.61 43.91
N TRP A 863 53.20 -14.64 43.03
CA TRP A 863 51.88 -14.31 42.51
C TRP A 863 51.81 -14.41 40.99
N THR A 864 50.67 -14.84 40.46
CA THR A 864 50.39 -14.80 39.01
C THR A 864 50.37 -13.39 38.44
N SER A 865 50.19 -12.37 39.28
CA SER A 865 50.21 -10.96 38.90
C SER A 865 51.61 -10.34 38.82
N ASN A 866 52.68 -11.12 39.07
CA ASN A 866 54.08 -10.69 38.96
C ASN A 866 54.33 -9.79 37.74
N PRO A 867 54.90 -8.57 37.90
CA PRO A 867 55.58 -8.00 39.07
C PRO A 867 54.67 -7.38 40.14
N LEU A 868 53.36 -7.38 39.96
CA LEU A 868 52.43 -6.84 40.94
C LEU A 868 52.17 -7.84 42.06
N VAL A 869 52.15 -7.32 43.29
CA VAL A 869 51.70 -8.04 44.48
C VAL A 869 50.24 -7.65 44.74
N PRO A 870 49.31 -8.61 44.82
CA PRO A 870 47.90 -8.30 45.07
C PRO A 870 47.67 -7.84 46.51
N GLY A 871 46.52 -7.22 46.76
CA GLY A 871 46.12 -6.73 48.08
C GLY A 871 46.54 -5.28 48.36
N LEU A 872 46.60 -4.44 47.31
CA LEU A 872 46.99 -3.04 47.34
C LEU A 872 45.80 -2.07 47.35
N GLY A 873 44.58 -2.54 47.06
CA GLY A 873 43.40 -1.69 47.02
C GLY A 873 42.09 -2.43 47.31
N ALA A 874 41.05 -1.66 47.64
CA ALA A 874 39.70 -2.17 47.81
C ALA A 874 39.22 -2.92 46.54
N GLY A 875 38.49 -4.01 46.73
CA GLY A 875 37.98 -4.84 45.64
C GLY A 875 38.99 -5.85 45.05
N ASP A 876 40.24 -5.90 45.53
CA ASP A 876 41.23 -6.88 45.08
C ASP A 876 40.72 -8.32 45.30
N ILE A 877 40.77 -9.15 44.25
CA ILE A 877 40.49 -10.59 44.33
C ILE A 877 41.82 -11.34 44.43
N VAL A 878 41.99 -12.04 45.55
CA VAL A 878 43.21 -12.78 45.86
C VAL A 878 42.92 -14.26 46.01
N GLY A 879 43.72 -15.10 45.37
CA GLY A 879 43.63 -16.56 45.50
C GLY A 879 44.82 -17.16 46.22
N LEU A 880 44.60 -17.83 47.35
CA LEU A 880 45.50 -18.82 47.94
C LEU A 880 45.02 -20.22 47.55
N ASN A 881 45.09 -20.49 46.26
CA ASN A 881 44.47 -21.65 45.63
C ASN A 881 45.39 -22.42 44.68
N TYR A 882 46.70 -22.39 44.96
CA TYR A 882 47.65 -23.21 44.23
C TYR A 882 47.56 -24.67 44.69
N ASN A 883 47.74 -25.62 43.77
CA ASN A 883 47.84 -27.03 44.12
C ASN A 883 49.12 -27.27 44.93
N ILE A 884 48.98 -27.64 46.19
CA ILE A 884 50.09 -27.80 47.13
C ILE A 884 50.28 -29.26 47.52
N THR A 885 51.51 -29.62 47.90
CA THR A 885 51.86 -31.01 48.26
C THR A 885 52.12 -31.21 49.75
N ALA A 886 51.96 -30.15 50.54
CA ALA A 886 52.11 -30.11 51.99
C ALA A 886 51.45 -28.82 52.51
N ALA A 887 51.10 -28.74 53.79
CA ALA A 887 50.57 -27.50 54.37
C ALA A 887 51.53 -26.32 54.17
N ARG A 888 51.01 -25.17 53.74
CA ARG A 888 51.81 -23.99 53.39
C ARG A 888 51.46 -22.78 54.24
N THR A 889 52.48 -22.01 54.57
CA THR A 889 52.32 -20.75 55.31
C THR A 889 52.57 -19.58 54.37
N VAL A 890 51.58 -18.68 54.26
CA VAL A 890 51.73 -17.39 53.60
C VAL A 890 51.84 -16.34 54.69
N THR A 891 52.96 -15.60 54.71
CA THR A 891 53.24 -14.59 55.74
C THR A 891 52.99 -13.19 55.19
N MET A 892 52.08 -12.46 55.81
CA MET A 892 51.92 -11.02 55.60
C MET A 892 53.02 -10.28 56.38
N ASP A 893 54.06 -9.86 55.68
CA ASP A 893 55.36 -9.59 56.29
C ASP A 893 55.61 -8.11 56.65
N THR A 894 55.32 -7.20 55.73
CA THR A 894 55.80 -5.79 55.77
C THR A 894 54.68 -4.77 55.80
N THR A 895 53.52 -5.09 55.21
CA THR A 895 52.45 -4.14 54.91
C THR A 895 51.10 -4.84 55.03
N SER A 896 50.17 -4.19 55.74
CA SER A 896 48.76 -4.59 55.74
C SER A 896 48.20 -4.57 54.32
N ARG A 897 47.28 -5.48 54.03
CA ARG A 897 46.70 -5.67 52.70
C ARG A 897 45.21 -5.38 52.72
N ILE A 898 44.68 -4.94 51.58
CA ILE A 898 43.25 -4.67 51.39
C ILE A 898 42.75 -5.61 50.30
N VAL A 899 41.65 -6.32 50.54
CA VAL A 899 41.05 -7.25 49.58
C VAL A 899 39.54 -7.14 49.58
N GLY A 900 38.92 -7.31 48.41
CA GLY A 900 37.47 -7.51 48.30
C GLY A 900 37.08 -8.98 48.43
N THR A 901 37.86 -9.88 47.82
CA THR A 901 37.64 -11.33 47.89
C THR A 901 38.95 -12.07 48.18
N LEU A 902 38.93 -12.99 49.14
CA LEU A 902 39.99 -13.96 49.39
C LEU A 902 39.46 -15.38 49.14
N ASN A 903 39.98 -16.05 48.12
CA ASN A 903 39.75 -17.48 47.89
C ASN A 903 40.88 -18.28 48.55
N ILE A 904 40.57 -19.32 49.32
CA ILE A 904 41.56 -20.15 50.01
C ILE A 904 41.23 -21.64 49.88
N GLY A 905 42.24 -22.46 49.63
CA GLY A 905 42.11 -23.92 49.65
C GLY A 905 42.88 -24.61 48.52
N ASP A 906 43.20 -25.88 48.70
CA ASP A 906 44.05 -26.64 47.78
C ASP A 906 43.24 -27.39 46.70
N PRO A 907 43.28 -26.97 45.41
CA PRO A 907 42.50 -27.62 44.36
C PRO A 907 42.96 -29.05 44.00
N GLY A 908 44.04 -29.56 44.59
CA GLY A 908 44.53 -30.92 44.38
C GLY A 908 43.56 -32.00 44.87
N SER A 909 43.81 -33.29 44.56
CA SER A 909 42.98 -34.40 45.06
C SER A 909 43.40 -34.90 46.46
N SER A 910 44.57 -34.51 46.92
CA SER A 910 45.08 -34.72 48.28
C SER A 910 45.20 -33.36 48.95
N TYR A 911 44.14 -32.93 49.63
CA TYR A 911 44.01 -31.55 50.10
C TYR A 911 44.93 -31.26 51.29
N PHE A 912 45.73 -30.19 51.21
CA PHE A 912 46.48 -29.63 52.33
C PHE A 912 45.97 -28.24 52.72
N GLY A 913 46.25 -27.80 53.96
CA GLY A 913 45.77 -26.52 54.48
C GLY A 913 46.74 -25.36 54.19
N TYR A 914 46.18 -24.20 53.89
CA TYR A 914 46.88 -22.92 53.92
C TYR A 914 46.79 -22.29 55.31
N THR A 915 47.91 -21.78 55.81
CA THR A 915 47.96 -20.91 56.98
C THR A 915 48.37 -19.51 56.54
N LEU A 916 47.47 -18.54 56.66
CA LEU A 916 47.76 -17.13 56.45
C LEU A 916 48.11 -16.49 57.81
N THR A 917 49.36 -16.05 57.98
CA THR A 917 49.90 -15.48 59.22
C THR A 917 50.50 -14.09 58.96
N ASN A 918 50.97 -13.40 59.99
CA ASN A 918 51.66 -12.11 59.86
C ASN A 918 53.02 -12.08 60.57
N SER A 919 53.85 -11.11 60.19
CA SER A 919 54.98 -10.64 61.00
C SER A 919 54.83 -9.14 61.26
N GLY A 920 55.25 -8.66 62.43
CA GLY A 920 55.26 -7.23 62.74
C GLY A 920 53.88 -6.57 62.87
N GLY A 921 52.80 -7.34 63.04
CA GLY A 921 51.45 -6.80 63.28
C GLY A 921 50.65 -6.42 62.02
N ALA A 922 51.16 -6.71 60.81
CA ALA A 922 50.43 -6.48 59.57
C ALA A 922 49.09 -7.25 59.55
N GLY A 923 48.04 -6.65 58.99
CA GLY A 923 46.68 -7.20 58.99
C GLY A 923 46.01 -7.17 57.62
N LEU A 924 44.90 -7.90 57.51
CA LEU A 924 44.10 -7.98 56.30
C LEU A 924 42.82 -7.16 56.47
N THR A 925 42.58 -6.22 55.56
CA THR A 925 41.35 -5.44 55.50
C THR A 925 40.45 -6.00 54.42
N PHE A 926 39.22 -6.35 54.78
CA PHE A 926 38.18 -6.71 53.82
C PHE A 926 37.38 -5.45 53.45
N ASP A 927 37.55 -4.99 52.20
CA ASP A 927 36.93 -3.81 51.61
C ASP A 927 36.57 -4.14 50.15
N ASN A 928 35.28 -4.15 49.83
CA ASN A 928 34.77 -4.44 48.50
C ASN A 928 33.98 -3.26 47.94
N ILE A 929 34.48 -2.05 48.20
CA ILE A 929 34.01 -0.80 47.60
C ILE A 929 32.50 -0.59 47.90
N GLY A 930 32.11 -0.80 49.16
CA GLY A 930 30.74 -0.61 49.65
C GLY A 930 29.81 -1.79 49.45
N SER A 931 30.28 -2.90 48.86
CA SER A 931 29.57 -4.18 48.80
C SER A 931 30.12 -5.14 49.85
N SER A 932 29.40 -6.23 50.18
CA SER A 932 29.97 -7.25 51.07
C SER A 932 31.24 -7.85 50.49
N ALA A 933 32.28 -7.94 51.32
CA ALA A 933 33.52 -8.63 51.02
C ALA A 933 33.36 -10.15 51.21
N SER A 934 34.24 -10.94 50.61
CA SER A 934 34.10 -12.40 50.60
C SER A 934 35.36 -13.15 51.01
N LEU A 935 35.19 -14.14 51.90
CA LEU A 935 36.18 -15.17 52.19
C LEU A 935 35.61 -16.52 51.75
N VAL A 936 36.15 -17.08 50.67
CA VAL A 936 35.64 -18.31 50.06
C VAL A 936 36.64 -19.43 50.27
N GLN A 937 36.25 -20.44 51.04
CA GLN A 937 36.98 -21.69 51.15
C GLN A 937 36.59 -22.60 49.98
N LEU A 938 37.55 -23.07 49.19
CA LEU A 938 37.29 -23.98 48.09
C LEU A 938 36.74 -25.32 48.62
N THR A 939 35.88 -25.98 47.84
CA THR A 939 35.25 -27.25 48.22
C THR A 939 36.25 -28.40 48.37
N THR A 940 37.42 -28.25 47.76
CA THR A 940 38.57 -29.15 47.77
C THR A 940 39.59 -28.61 48.76
N THR A 941 39.43 -28.78 50.07
CA THR A 941 40.37 -28.18 51.02
C THR A 941 40.45 -28.94 52.35
N ALA A 942 41.55 -28.72 53.07
CA ALA A 942 41.73 -29.16 54.45
C ALA A 942 41.41 -28.01 55.44
N ALA A 943 41.77 -28.17 56.72
CA ALA A 943 41.50 -27.18 57.76
C ALA A 943 42.38 -25.91 57.61
N ASP A 944 41.96 -24.98 56.75
CA ASP A 944 42.67 -23.70 56.52
C ASP A 944 42.61 -22.77 57.73
N ILE A 945 43.65 -21.93 57.90
CA ILE A 945 43.82 -21.08 59.08
C ILE A 945 44.16 -19.64 58.67
N LEU A 946 43.42 -18.66 59.20
CA LEU A 946 43.76 -17.23 59.18
C LEU A 946 44.16 -16.79 60.59
N ALA A 947 45.45 -16.59 60.82
CA ALA A 947 46.05 -16.28 62.12
C ALA A 947 46.45 -14.80 62.30
N LEU A 948 46.16 -13.95 61.31
CA LEU A 948 46.48 -12.51 61.33
C LEU A 948 45.29 -11.63 61.76
N PRO A 949 45.50 -10.38 62.22
CA PRO A 949 44.42 -9.44 62.48
C PRO A 949 43.61 -9.13 61.22
N ILE A 950 42.28 -9.13 61.36
CA ILE A 950 41.33 -8.83 60.28
C ILE A 950 40.56 -7.55 60.61
N THR A 951 40.43 -6.65 59.64
CA THR A 951 39.61 -5.42 59.74
C THR A 951 38.49 -5.47 58.71
N LEU A 952 37.25 -5.22 59.13
CA LEU A 952 36.07 -5.16 58.27
C LEU A 952 35.74 -3.71 57.91
N ALA A 953 36.09 -3.31 56.68
CA ALA A 953 35.64 -2.04 56.10
C ALA A 953 34.24 -2.19 55.48
N ASP A 954 33.93 -3.37 54.93
CA ASP A 954 32.60 -3.82 54.51
C ASP A 954 32.17 -5.12 55.25
N ASP A 955 30.89 -5.49 55.14
CA ASP A 955 30.38 -6.76 55.72
C ASP A 955 31.10 -7.96 55.11
N LEU A 956 31.48 -8.94 55.93
CA LEU A 956 32.22 -10.12 55.47
C LEU A 956 31.31 -11.34 55.35
N SER A 957 31.20 -11.90 54.14
CA SER A 957 30.61 -13.21 53.91
C SER A 957 31.68 -14.30 53.86
N VAL A 958 31.66 -15.22 54.82
CA VAL A 958 32.53 -16.39 54.89
C VAL A 958 31.78 -17.60 54.38
N SER A 959 32.20 -18.14 53.24
CA SER A 959 31.63 -19.34 52.62
C SER A 959 32.60 -20.50 52.74
N ASN A 960 32.31 -21.47 53.60
CA ASN A 960 33.16 -22.65 53.80
C ASN A 960 32.37 -23.96 53.85
N ASN A 961 32.90 -24.97 53.16
CA ASN A 961 32.31 -26.31 53.08
C ASN A 961 33.11 -27.36 53.87
N SER A 962 34.27 -26.98 54.40
CA SER A 962 35.10 -27.75 55.32
C SER A 962 35.36 -26.91 56.58
N THR A 963 36.28 -27.35 57.44
CA THR A 963 36.70 -26.56 58.61
C THR A 963 37.55 -25.37 58.17
N LEU A 964 37.21 -24.17 58.62
CA LEU A 964 38.00 -22.95 58.46
C LEU A 964 38.20 -22.32 59.84
N THR A 965 39.45 -22.07 60.23
CA THR A 965 39.77 -21.44 61.52
C THR A 965 40.24 -20.01 61.33
N ILE A 966 39.61 -19.06 62.01
CA ILE A 966 40.11 -17.70 62.15
C ILE A 966 40.55 -17.52 63.61
N SER A 967 41.85 -17.54 63.82
CA SER A 967 42.47 -17.38 65.14
C SER A 967 42.96 -15.95 65.40
N GLY A 968 43.15 -15.16 64.35
CA GLY A 968 43.40 -13.73 64.48
C GLY A 968 42.14 -12.94 64.87
N PRO A 969 42.29 -11.79 65.55
CA PRO A 969 41.14 -10.98 65.96
C PRO A 969 40.48 -10.30 64.75
N ILE A 970 39.15 -10.37 64.65
CA ILE A 970 38.34 -9.60 63.70
C ILE A 970 37.86 -8.30 64.36
N SER A 971 38.02 -7.16 63.69
CA SER A 971 37.63 -5.81 64.16
C SER A 971 36.92 -5.02 63.07
N GLY A 972 36.29 -3.88 63.42
CA GLY A 972 35.61 -3.01 62.45
C GLY A 972 34.17 -2.68 62.83
N THR A 973 33.47 -1.90 62.01
CA THR A 973 32.07 -1.50 62.27
C THR A 973 31.03 -2.40 61.58
N LYS A 974 31.49 -3.33 60.75
CA LYS A 974 30.67 -4.15 59.85
C LYS A 974 30.42 -5.56 60.40
N GLY A 975 29.49 -6.27 59.76
CA GLY A 975 28.97 -7.57 60.19
C GLY A 975 29.67 -8.77 59.57
N LEU A 976 29.29 -9.95 60.06
CA LEU A 976 29.80 -11.24 59.64
C LEU A 976 28.65 -12.16 59.21
N THR A 977 28.69 -12.65 57.97
CA THR A 977 27.77 -13.70 57.49
C THR A 977 28.54 -15.00 57.29
N LYS A 978 28.13 -16.05 58.00
CA LYS A 978 28.60 -17.43 57.81
C LYS A 978 27.66 -18.17 56.86
N SER A 979 28.22 -18.66 55.76
CA SER A 979 27.56 -19.46 54.72
C SER A 979 28.32 -20.76 54.43
N GLY A 980 27.68 -21.69 53.73
CA GLY A 980 28.24 -23.01 53.43
C GLY A 980 28.09 -24.01 54.58
N THR A 981 28.17 -25.30 54.27
CA THR A 981 27.83 -26.40 55.20
C THR A 981 28.92 -26.72 56.22
N GLY A 982 30.13 -26.18 56.06
CA GLY A 982 31.29 -26.47 56.91
C GLY A 982 31.29 -25.72 58.25
N THR A 983 32.34 -25.97 59.05
CA THR A 983 32.55 -25.35 60.37
C THR A 983 33.47 -24.14 60.29
N LEU A 984 32.98 -22.96 60.65
CA LEU A 984 33.80 -21.78 60.90
C LEU A 984 34.13 -21.70 62.39
N THR A 985 35.41 -21.80 62.74
CA THR A 985 35.90 -21.70 64.11
C THR A 985 36.50 -20.31 64.33
N LEU A 986 35.93 -19.52 65.24
CA LEU A 986 36.47 -18.22 65.64
C LEU A 986 37.14 -18.34 67.02
N SER A 987 38.46 -18.46 67.06
CA SER A 987 39.21 -18.61 68.32
C SER A 987 39.92 -17.34 68.80
N GLY A 988 39.91 -16.27 67.99
CA GLY A 988 40.42 -14.96 68.37
C GLY A 988 39.42 -14.15 69.21
N ASN A 989 39.92 -13.05 69.81
CA ASN A 989 39.09 -12.05 70.47
C ASN A 989 38.50 -11.07 69.43
N ASN A 990 37.28 -11.32 68.96
CA ASN A 990 36.66 -10.51 67.91
C ASN A 990 35.86 -9.34 68.51
N SER A 991 36.01 -8.16 67.93
CA SER A 991 35.50 -6.86 68.40
C SER A 991 34.75 -6.07 67.32
N TYR A 992 34.32 -6.72 66.24
CA TYR A 992 33.52 -6.08 65.20
C TYR A 992 32.11 -5.71 65.72
N ARG A 993 31.48 -4.71 65.09
CA ARG A 993 30.24 -4.08 65.60
C ARG A 993 28.97 -4.32 64.76
N GLY A 994 29.05 -4.97 63.59
CA GLY A 994 27.86 -5.32 62.82
C GLY A 994 27.17 -6.61 63.27
N ASP A 995 26.08 -6.99 62.59
CA ASP A 995 25.31 -8.20 62.87
C ASP A 995 26.13 -9.48 62.57
N THR A 996 25.83 -10.57 63.29
CA THR A 996 26.32 -11.91 62.95
C THR A 996 25.16 -12.74 62.40
N LEU A 997 25.22 -13.08 61.11
CA LEU A 997 24.26 -13.97 60.47
C LEU A 997 24.90 -15.35 60.23
N VAL A 998 24.30 -16.42 60.74
CA VAL A 998 24.66 -17.80 60.40
C VAL A 998 23.57 -18.33 59.46
N ASN A 999 23.87 -18.33 58.17
CA ASN A 999 22.94 -18.72 57.12
C ASN A 999 22.81 -20.26 57.03
N GLU A 1000 23.94 -20.98 57.10
CA GLU A 1000 24.01 -22.44 57.06
C GLU A 1000 25.33 -22.94 57.70
N GLY A 1001 25.38 -24.22 58.07
CA GLY A 1001 26.57 -24.87 58.63
C GLY A 1001 26.80 -24.52 60.09
N MET A 1002 28.04 -24.65 60.55
CA MET A 1002 28.39 -24.47 61.97
C MET A 1002 29.28 -23.25 62.19
N LEU A 1003 28.93 -22.40 63.15
CA LEU A 1003 29.81 -21.40 63.74
C LEU A 1003 30.22 -21.87 65.14
N GLN A 1004 31.51 -21.98 65.43
CA GLN A 1004 32.04 -22.49 66.70
C GLN A 1004 32.93 -21.46 67.41
N LEU A 1005 32.68 -21.27 68.71
CA LEU A 1005 33.44 -20.44 69.63
C LEU A 1005 34.15 -21.32 70.69
N PRO A 1006 35.39 -21.76 70.44
CA PRO A 1006 36.19 -22.49 71.42
C PRO A 1006 36.73 -21.58 72.52
N ALA A 1007 37.47 -22.14 73.48
CA ALA A 1007 38.18 -21.36 74.50
C ALA A 1007 39.06 -20.26 73.89
N GLY A 1008 38.89 -19.01 74.37
CA GLY A 1008 39.55 -17.81 73.82
C GLY A 1008 38.81 -17.15 72.66
N GLY A 1009 37.87 -17.86 72.02
CA GLY A 1009 37.00 -17.32 70.99
C GLY A 1009 35.96 -16.38 71.59
N VAL A 1010 35.94 -15.13 71.11
CA VAL A 1010 35.00 -14.12 71.59
C VAL A 1010 34.30 -13.46 70.40
N ILE A 1011 32.98 -13.34 70.48
CA ILE A 1011 32.20 -12.37 69.70
C ILE A 1011 31.78 -11.29 70.71
N ASN A 1012 32.60 -10.24 70.88
CA ASN A 1012 32.35 -9.19 71.87
C ASN A 1012 31.62 -8.02 71.21
N GLY A 1013 30.39 -7.83 71.65
CA GLY A 1013 29.49 -6.91 71.03
C GLY A 1013 29.73 -5.44 71.37
N GLY A 1014 30.44 -4.74 70.49
CA GLY A 1014 29.75 -3.59 69.90
C GLY A 1014 28.74 -4.02 68.83
N ALA A 1015 28.49 -5.33 68.71
CA ALA A 1015 27.83 -6.11 67.70
C ALA A 1015 26.32 -6.10 67.89
N ALA A 1016 25.68 -5.86 66.76
CA ALA A 1016 24.28 -5.98 66.51
C ALA A 1016 23.79 -7.46 66.66
N SER A 1017 22.62 -7.77 66.14
CA SER A 1017 21.92 -9.04 66.37
C SER A 1017 22.71 -10.28 65.94
N VAL A 1018 22.43 -11.42 66.57
CA VAL A 1018 22.88 -12.74 66.11
C VAL A 1018 21.66 -13.48 65.55
N THR A 1019 21.71 -13.86 64.29
CA THR A 1019 20.60 -14.56 63.62
C THR A 1019 21.06 -15.90 63.05
N MET A 1020 20.28 -16.97 63.26
CA MET A 1020 20.51 -18.29 62.67
C MET A 1020 19.37 -18.66 61.73
N LEU A 1021 19.68 -19.14 60.53
CA LEU A 1021 18.70 -19.58 59.52
C LEU A 1021 18.69 -21.11 59.34
N THR A 1022 18.02 -21.60 58.30
CA THR A 1022 17.85 -23.04 58.03
C THR A 1022 19.20 -23.77 57.92
N GLY A 1023 19.38 -24.86 58.67
CA GLY A 1023 20.61 -25.66 58.67
C GLY A 1023 21.77 -25.09 59.50
N ALA A 1024 21.64 -23.86 60.00
CA ALA A 1024 22.67 -23.19 60.79
C ALA A 1024 22.72 -23.68 62.25
N GLN A 1025 23.93 -23.86 62.79
CA GLN A 1025 24.20 -24.12 64.21
C GLN A 1025 25.25 -23.16 64.77
N LEU A 1026 25.04 -22.68 65.99
CA LEU A 1026 26.04 -21.93 66.76
C LEU A 1026 26.45 -22.74 67.99
N ILE A 1027 27.75 -22.97 68.17
CA ILE A 1027 28.29 -23.70 69.32
C ILE A 1027 29.22 -22.80 70.13
N VAL A 1028 28.92 -22.63 71.42
CA VAL A 1028 29.82 -22.05 72.41
C VAL A 1028 30.44 -23.18 73.22
N SER A 1029 31.74 -23.41 73.03
CA SER A 1029 32.52 -24.49 73.64
C SER A 1029 33.77 -23.94 74.34
N GLY A 1030 33.54 -23.05 75.31
CA GLY A 1030 34.57 -22.41 76.13
C GLY A 1030 34.79 -20.93 75.81
N GLY A 1031 34.20 -20.44 74.73
CA GLY A 1031 34.26 -19.04 74.30
C GLY A 1031 33.21 -18.12 74.96
N SER A 1032 33.09 -16.91 74.41
CA SER A 1032 32.11 -15.92 74.85
C SER A 1032 31.36 -15.29 73.66
N LEU A 1033 30.04 -15.27 73.73
CA LEU A 1033 29.13 -14.63 72.78
C LEU A 1033 28.41 -13.48 73.48
N ILE A 1034 28.45 -12.28 72.91
CA ILE A 1034 27.73 -11.10 73.43
C ILE A 1034 27.01 -10.41 72.27
N ALA A 1035 25.67 -10.46 72.28
CA ALA A 1035 24.79 -9.77 71.35
C ALA A 1035 24.04 -8.65 72.07
N THR A 1036 24.10 -7.42 71.55
CA THR A 1036 23.45 -6.26 72.21
C THR A 1036 22.07 -5.91 71.64
N ASN A 1037 21.75 -6.36 70.42
CA ASN A 1037 20.44 -6.20 69.79
C ASN A 1037 19.63 -7.51 69.83
N SER A 1038 18.32 -7.41 69.63
CA SER A 1038 17.42 -8.58 69.62
C SER A 1038 17.87 -9.60 68.59
N SER A 1039 18.03 -10.84 69.03
CA SER A 1039 18.60 -11.94 68.25
C SER A 1039 17.53 -12.98 67.91
N ASN A 1040 17.75 -13.76 66.85
CA ASN A 1040 16.73 -14.72 66.37
C ASN A 1040 17.31 -16.08 66.00
N ILE A 1041 16.65 -17.15 66.45
CA ILE A 1041 16.86 -18.52 65.97
C ILE A 1041 15.70 -18.85 65.02
N GLY A 1042 15.96 -18.77 63.72
CA GLY A 1042 14.97 -18.93 62.67
C GLY A 1042 14.55 -20.38 62.41
N SER A 1043 13.50 -20.53 61.60
CA SER A 1043 12.89 -21.83 61.31
C SER A 1043 13.84 -22.73 60.54
N GLY A 1044 14.02 -23.96 61.00
CA GLY A 1044 14.91 -24.93 60.36
C GLY A 1044 16.37 -24.83 60.78
N SER A 1045 16.74 -23.92 61.68
CA SER A 1045 18.06 -23.90 62.34
C SER A 1045 18.30 -25.18 63.16
N GLN A 1046 19.57 -25.59 63.27
CA GLN A 1046 20.05 -26.64 64.18
C GLN A 1046 20.33 -26.13 65.61
N GLY A 1047 20.07 -24.84 65.87
CA GLY A 1047 20.03 -24.25 67.21
C GLY A 1047 21.35 -23.71 67.76
N LEU A 1048 21.27 -23.22 68.99
CA LEU A 1048 22.38 -22.80 69.84
C LEU A 1048 22.75 -23.93 70.81
N LEU A 1049 24.02 -24.34 70.82
CA LEU A 1049 24.59 -25.22 71.84
C LEU A 1049 25.58 -24.45 72.72
N VAL A 1050 25.32 -24.39 74.02
CA VAL A 1050 26.27 -23.89 75.03
C VAL A 1050 26.77 -25.09 75.83
N SER A 1051 27.99 -25.54 75.52
CA SER A 1051 28.61 -26.68 76.21
C SER A 1051 29.58 -26.25 77.31
N SER A 1052 30.18 -25.07 77.16
CA SER A 1052 31.00 -24.38 78.17
C SER A 1052 31.19 -22.93 77.74
N GLY A 1053 31.61 -22.03 78.64
CA GLY A 1053 31.76 -20.60 78.33
C GLY A 1053 30.48 -19.79 78.58
N SER A 1054 30.28 -18.70 77.85
CA SER A 1054 29.17 -17.75 78.06
C SER A 1054 28.48 -17.32 76.77
N ALA A 1055 27.16 -17.24 76.77
CA ALA A 1055 26.35 -16.64 75.71
C ALA A 1055 25.40 -15.60 76.31
N SER A 1056 25.45 -14.36 75.84
CA SER A 1056 24.68 -13.23 76.36
C SER A 1056 23.90 -12.52 75.24
N PHE A 1057 22.59 -12.34 75.44
CA PHE A 1057 21.64 -11.68 74.52
C PHE A 1057 20.93 -10.53 75.22
N ALA A 1058 21.54 -9.34 75.24
CA ALA A 1058 21.14 -8.23 76.11
C ALA A 1058 19.82 -7.52 75.72
N ALA A 1059 19.31 -7.72 74.50
CA ALA A 1059 18.02 -7.20 74.05
C ALA A 1059 17.04 -8.33 73.66
N GLY A 1060 17.29 -9.53 74.21
CA GLY A 1060 16.42 -10.69 74.07
C GLY A 1060 16.75 -11.61 72.90
N LEU A 1061 16.18 -12.81 72.98
CA LEU A 1061 16.33 -13.89 72.00
C LEU A 1061 14.93 -14.42 71.62
N THR A 1062 14.59 -14.35 70.34
CA THR A 1062 13.37 -14.97 69.81
C THR A 1062 13.72 -16.27 69.10
N THR A 1063 12.88 -17.28 69.21
CA THR A 1063 12.98 -18.53 68.42
C THR A 1063 11.72 -18.70 67.59
N THR A 1064 11.89 -18.96 66.30
CA THR A 1064 10.82 -19.11 65.31
C THR A 1064 10.91 -20.51 64.71
N MET A 1065 10.10 -21.46 65.14
CA MET A 1065 10.27 -22.86 64.74
C MET A 1065 9.46 -23.22 63.49
N GLY A 1066 10.10 -23.95 62.56
CA GLY A 1066 9.45 -24.61 61.43
C GLY A 1066 8.80 -25.94 61.81
N SER A 1067 8.60 -26.86 60.86
CA SER A 1067 7.92 -28.16 61.09
C SER A 1067 8.79 -29.29 61.66
N SER A 1068 10.10 -29.08 61.84
CA SER A 1068 11.05 -30.12 62.29
C SER A 1068 11.15 -30.21 63.83
N SER A 1069 11.47 -31.41 64.35
CA SER A 1069 11.80 -31.67 65.77
C SER A 1069 13.32 -31.55 66.00
N GLY A 1070 13.75 -30.82 67.04
CA GLY A 1070 15.15 -30.56 67.40
C GLY A 1070 15.32 -29.40 68.39
N TYR A 1071 16.32 -29.45 69.29
CA TYR A 1071 16.56 -28.35 70.25
C TYR A 1071 16.96 -27.07 69.52
N PHE A 1072 16.36 -25.94 69.92
CA PHE A 1072 16.78 -24.62 69.44
C PHE A 1072 17.79 -23.98 70.38
N ILE A 1073 17.72 -24.31 71.67
CA ILE A 1073 18.72 -23.91 72.66
C ILE A 1073 19.02 -25.13 73.53
N HIS A 1074 20.27 -25.58 73.51
CA HIS A 1074 20.75 -26.68 74.35
C HIS A 1074 21.90 -26.18 75.21
N VAL A 1075 21.75 -26.30 76.53
CA VAL A 1075 22.77 -25.93 77.50
C VAL A 1075 23.20 -27.20 78.23
N THR A 1076 24.42 -27.66 77.95
CA THR A 1076 25.05 -28.80 78.63
C THR A 1076 26.14 -28.36 79.61
N GLY A 1077 26.52 -27.08 79.57
CA GLY A 1077 27.46 -26.46 80.49
C GLY A 1077 27.58 -24.94 80.22
N GLY A 1078 28.38 -24.23 81.01
CA GLY A 1078 28.54 -22.78 80.85
C GLY A 1078 27.33 -21.96 81.29
N SER A 1079 27.18 -20.76 80.74
CA SER A 1079 26.09 -19.83 81.07
C SER A 1079 25.43 -19.24 79.83
N LEU A 1080 24.09 -19.23 79.82
CA LEU A 1080 23.26 -18.48 78.88
C LEU A 1080 22.56 -17.35 79.66
N LEU A 1081 22.71 -16.12 79.19
CA LEU A 1081 22.05 -14.92 79.70
C LEU A 1081 21.24 -14.31 78.55
N ALA A 1082 19.95 -14.04 78.75
CA ALA A 1082 19.14 -13.28 77.79
C ALA A 1082 18.28 -12.27 78.54
N ASP A 1083 17.97 -11.13 77.90
CA ASP A 1083 17.04 -10.17 78.50
C ASP A 1083 15.63 -10.76 78.57
N SER A 1084 15.05 -11.07 77.41
CA SER A 1084 13.85 -11.88 77.27
C SER A 1084 14.14 -13.11 76.42
N LEU A 1085 13.34 -14.16 76.58
CA LEU A 1085 13.36 -15.32 75.68
C LEU A 1085 11.95 -15.61 75.20
N GLU A 1086 11.72 -15.42 73.91
CA GLU A 1086 10.45 -15.66 73.24
C GLU A 1086 10.55 -16.93 72.40
N MET A 1087 9.68 -17.92 72.64
CA MET A 1087 9.72 -19.20 71.95
C MET A 1087 8.41 -19.54 71.27
N GLY A 1088 8.41 -19.75 69.96
CA GLY A 1088 7.22 -20.22 69.27
C GLY A 1088 7.43 -20.80 67.88
N ARG A 1089 6.35 -21.31 67.28
CA ARG A 1089 6.36 -22.02 65.99
C ARG A 1089 5.51 -21.29 64.96
N THR A 1090 5.94 -21.32 63.70
CA THR A 1090 5.24 -20.71 62.56
C THR A 1090 4.52 -21.72 61.65
N ALA A 1091 4.71 -23.03 61.88
CA ALA A 1091 4.08 -24.10 61.09
C ALA A 1091 3.36 -25.15 61.95
N ALA A 1092 2.28 -25.73 61.41
CA ALA A 1092 1.57 -26.85 62.03
C ALA A 1092 2.43 -28.13 61.97
N ILE A 1093 2.68 -28.79 63.10
CA ILE A 1093 3.13 -30.18 63.14
C ILE A 1093 2.01 -31.11 63.57
N SER A 1094 2.07 -32.36 63.12
CA SER A 1094 1.13 -33.43 63.50
C SER A 1094 1.40 -34.01 64.89
N SER A 1095 2.57 -33.76 65.48
CA SER A 1095 2.96 -34.27 66.81
C SER A 1095 3.08 -33.13 67.82
N GLN A 1096 2.27 -33.11 68.87
CA GLN A 1096 2.51 -32.25 70.03
C GLN A 1096 3.78 -32.68 70.79
N PRO A 1097 4.46 -31.80 71.54
CA PRO A 1097 5.52 -32.23 72.45
C PRO A 1097 4.95 -33.30 73.40
N ALA A 1098 5.50 -34.51 73.39
CA ALA A 1098 5.15 -35.54 74.37
C ALA A 1098 5.85 -35.25 75.72
N GLU A 1099 5.23 -35.67 76.82
CA GLU A 1099 5.84 -35.58 78.15
C GLU A 1099 7.19 -36.30 78.16
N GLY A 1100 8.22 -35.66 78.72
CA GLY A 1100 9.58 -36.22 78.76
C GLY A 1100 10.32 -36.23 77.42
N LEU A 1101 9.90 -35.45 76.42
CA LEU A 1101 10.76 -35.17 75.26
C LEU A 1101 11.88 -34.21 75.61
N ASN A 1102 12.98 -34.38 74.92
CA ASN A 1102 14.17 -33.56 74.97
C ASN A 1102 14.47 -33.11 73.55
N THR A 1103 13.53 -32.50 72.82
CA THR A 1103 13.83 -32.14 71.42
C THR A 1103 13.10 -30.89 70.95
N ASP A 1104 12.35 -30.16 71.77
CA ASP A 1104 11.43 -29.13 71.24
C ASP A 1104 11.51 -27.82 72.04
N GLY A 1105 12.60 -27.06 71.96
CA GLY A 1105 12.71 -25.73 72.57
C GLY A 1105 14.00 -25.52 73.36
N LEU A 1106 13.88 -25.24 74.66
CA LEU A 1106 14.99 -24.99 75.59
C LEU A 1106 15.27 -26.26 76.40
N TYR A 1107 16.49 -26.80 76.30
CA TYR A 1107 16.90 -27.94 77.09
C TYR A 1107 18.16 -27.66 77.88
N ILE A 1108 18.06 -27.90 79.18
CA ILE A 1108 19.12 -27.66 80.15
C ILE A 1108 19.46 -29.00 80.78
N ASN A 1109 20.65 -29.49 80.47
CA ASN A 1109 21.25 -30.68 81.07
C ASN A 1109 22.67 -30.36 81.52
N GLY A 1110 22.77 -29.26 82.26
CA GLY A 1110 24.00 -28.67 82.78
C GLY A 1110 24.02 -27.16 82.63
N GLY A 1111 24.96 -26.50 83.31
CA GLY A 1111 25.14 -25.04 83.24
C GLY A 1111 24.02 -24.22 83.88
N ASN A 1112 24.02 -22.91 83.58
CA ASN A 1112 23.08 -21.93 84.13
C ASN A 1112 22.43 -21.09 83.02
N VAL A 1113 21.11 -21.04 82.99
CA VAL A 1113 20.32 -20.16 82.12
C VAL A 1113 19.68 -19.07 82.97
N THR A 1114 19.87 -17.81 82.58
CA THR A 1114 19.26 -16.64 83.23
C THR A 1114 18.55 -15.80 82.18
N ILE A 1115 17.25 -15.60 82.38
CA ILE A 1115 16.41 -14.68 81.63
C ILE A 1115 16.10 -13.52 82.57
N THR A 1116 16.50 -12.28 82.27
CA THR A 1116 16.38 -11.17 83.24
C THR A 1116 14.99 -10.55 83.31
N ASN A 1117 14.24 -10.58 82.20
CA ASN A 1117 12.83 -10.24 82.08
C ASN A 1117 12.03 -11.53 81.81
N ASP A 1118 11.22 -11.54 80.76
CA ASP A 1118 10.17 -12.53 80.55
C ASP A 1118 10.67 -13.73 79.72
N LEU A 1119 10.21 -14.92 80.11
CA LEU A 1119 10.30 -16.13 79.31
C LEU A 1119 8.90 -16.49 78.82
N GLU A 1120 8.68 -16.37 77.52
CA GLU A 1120 7.41 -16.62 76.87
C GLU A 1120 7.47 -17.89 76.01
N MET A 1121 6.65 -18.89 76.35
CA MET A 1121 6.59 -20.16 75.66
C MET A 1121 5.28 -20.30 74.88
N GLY A 1122 5.39 -20.57 73.59
CA GLY A 1122 4.25 -20.77 72.67
C GLY A 1122 3.70 -19.47 72.08
N VAL A 1123 4.58 -18.56 71.68
CA VAL A 1123 4.29 -17.18 71.24
C VAL A 1123 4.64 -16.99 69.79
N HIS A 1124 3.64 -16.70 68.95
CA HIS A 1124 3.75 -16.17 67.58
C HIS A 1124 2.33 -15.91 67.02
N ASN A 1125 2.20 -15.04 66.02
CA ASN A 1125 0.92 -14.49 65.51
C ASN A 1125 -0.06 -15.51 64.89
N LEU A 1126 0.33 -16.79 64.80
CA LEU A 1126 -0.42 -17.88 64.15
C LEU A 1126 -0.93 -18.88 65.19
N ALA A 1127 -2.14 -19.41 65.01
CA ALA A 1127 -2.64 -20.49 65.85
C ALA A 1127 -1.72 -21.72 65.73
N ASN A 1128 -1.41 -22.41 66.85
CA ASN A 1128 -0.69 -23.70 66.96
C ASN A 1128 0.82 -23.67 67.36
N SER A 1129 1.26 -22.68 68.13
CA SER A 1129 2.64 -22.54 68.65
C SER A 1129 2.92 -23.38 69.92
N SER A 1130 3.27 -24.67 69.78
CA SER A 1130 3.61 -25.57 70.91
C SER A 1130 5.10 -25.71 71.13
N VAL A 1131 5.59 -25.51 72.35
CA VAL A 1131 7.03 -25.58 72.68
C VAL A 1131 7.27 -26.24 74.05
N SER A 1132 8.48 -26.73 74.30
CA SER A 1132 8.89 -27.24 75.62
C SER A 1132 10.17 -26.62 76.16
N THR A 1133 10.21 -26.54 77.48
CA THR A 1133 11.41 -26.22 78.26
C THR A 1133 11.63 -27.35 79.23
N ARG A 1134 12.83 -27.95 79.21
CA ARG A 1134 13.16 -29.08 80.08
C ARG A 1134 14.46 -28.86 80.84
N ILE A 1135 14.45 -29.17 82.13
CA ILE A 1135 15.57 -29.00 83.04
C ILE A 1135 15.89 -30.35 83.71
N ASP A 1136 16.82 -31.10 83.12
CA ASP A 1136 17.28 -32.38 83.69
C ASP A 1136 18.40 -32.16 84.73
N SER A 1137 19.25 -31.17 84.52
CA SER A 1137 20.28 -30.73 85.47
C SER A 1137 20.66 -29.27 85.22
N GLY A 1138 21.35 -28.60 86.16
CA GLY A 1138 21.66 -27.16 86.07
C GLY A 1138 20.55 -26.24 86.60
N SER A 1139 20.51 -24.99 86.13
CA SER A 1139 19.54 -23.99 86.59
C SER A 1139 18.90 -23.17 85.47
N LEU A 1140 17.62 -22.84 85.64
CA LEU A 1140 16.89 -21.80 84.91
C LEU A 1140 16.40 -20.75 85.90
N THR A 1141 16.83 -19.50 85.74
CA THR A 1141 16.34 -18.36 86.50
C THR A 1141 15.61 -17.40 85.56
N VAL A 1142 14.39 -17.00 85.91
CA VAL A 1142 13.59 -16.01 85.18
C VAL A 1142 13.32 -14.84 86.12
N GLY A 1143 13.71 -13.63 85.72
CA GLY A 1143 13.54 -12.42 86.51
C GLY A 1143 12.12 -11.85 86.44
N GLY A 1144 11.50 -11.91 85.25
CA GLY A 1144 10.13 -11.50 84.97
C GLY A 1144 9.13 -12.65 84.96
N VAL A 1145 8.08 -12.51 84.16
CA VAL A 1145 6.99 -13.48 84.05
C VAL A 1145 7.44 -14.69 83.24
N LEU A 1146 7.15 -15.89 83.74
CA LEU A 1146 7.31 -17.13 82.99
C LEU A 1146 5.95 -17.59 82.48
N THR A 1147 5.72 -17.49 81.16
CA THR A 1147 4.44 -17.88 80.58
C THR A 1147 4.56 -19.17 79.77
N VAL A 1148 3.67 -20.13 80.04
CA VAL A 1148 3.59 -21.42 79.34
C VAL A 1148 2.29 -21.50 78.55
N GLY A 1149 2.38 -21.59 77.21
CA GLY A 1149 1.24 -21.88 76.33
C GLY A 1149 0.38 -20.66 75.96
N LEU A 1150 0.97 -19.68 75.27
CA LEU A 1150 0.33 -18.42 74.89
C LEU A 1150 -0.66 -18.50 73.69
N ASN A 1151 -0.33 -19.22 72.61
CA ASN A 1151 -1.16 -19.33 71.39
C ASN A 1151 -1.02 -20.68 70.66
N ASN A 1152 -1.36 -21.80 71.31
CA ASN A 1152 -1.00 -23.15 70.84
C ASN A 1152 -2.14 -24.02 70.25
N GLY A 1153 -3.35 -23.49 70.06
CA GLY A 1153 -4.38 -24.10 69.20
C GLY A 1153 -4.78 -25.53 69.59
N ASN A 1154 -5.13 -25.75 70.87
CA ASN A 1154 -5.43 -27.05 71.52
C ASN A 1154 -4.25 -28.03 71.68
N ARG A 1155 -3.01 -27.64 71.36
CA ARG A 1155 -1.81 -28.47 71.59
C ARG A 1155 -1.14 -28.13 72.93
N TRP A 1156 -0.14 -28.90 73.35
CA TRP A 1156 0.55 -28.70 74.62
C TRP A 1156 1.80 -27.84 74.49
N SER A 1157 2.01 -26.93 75.44
CA SER A 1157 3.34 -26.38 75.75
C SER A 1157 3.74 -26.86 77.14
N ILE A 1158 4.97 -27.34 77.28
CA ILE A 1158 5.40 -28.11 78.46
C ILE A 1158 6.63 -27.48 79.10
N LEU A 1159 6.54 -27.12 80.37
CA LEU A 1159 7.67 -26.79 81.22
C LEU A 1159 7.91 -27.96 82.18
N ASP A 1160 9.04 -28.63 82.07
CA ASP A 1160 9.36 -29.88 82.77
C ASP A 1160 10.65 -29.76 83.58
N VAL A 1161 10.53 -29.84 84.91
CA VAL A 1161 11.64 -29.77 85.86
C VAL A 1161 11.93 -31.18 86.38
N ASN A 1162 12.97 -31.81 85.83
CA ASN A 1162 13.28 -33.23 85.99
C ASN A 1162 14.72 -33.46 86.47
N GLY A 1163 15.10 -32.78 87.56
CA GLY A 1163 16.37 -32.98 88.27
C GLY A 1163 17.16 -31.68 88.51
N GLY A 1164 16.97 -30.66 87.68
CA GLY A 1164 17.58 -29.34 87.86
C GLY A 1164 16.74 -28.36 88.70
N THR A 1165 17.12 -27.08 88.64
CA THR A 1165 16.45 -26.00 89.39
C THR A 1165 15.75 -25.00 88.47
N LEU A 1166 14.52 -24.63 88.80
CA LEU A 1166 13.79 -23.50 88.23
C LEU A 1166 13.59 -22.44 89.32
N THR A 1167 13.93 -21.19 89.04
CA THR A 1167 13.64 -20.04 89.91
C THR A 1167 12.93 -18.97 89.11
N VAL A 1168 11.77 -18.51 89.57
CA VAL A 1168 11.03 -17.39 88.97
C VAL A 1168 10.87 -16.30 90.02
N ASN A 1169 11.55 -15.18 89.78
CA ASN A 1169 11.68 -14.08 90.74
C ASN A 1169 10.51 -13.09 90.68
N ASP A 1170 9.72 -13.07 89.60
CA ASP A 1170 8.50 -12.27 89.58
C ASP A 1170 7.51 -12.81 90.61
N THR A 1171 7.20 -11.98 91.61
CA THR A 1171 6.27 -12.31 92.69
C THR A 1171 4.86 -11.80 92.42
N ALA A 1172 4.68 -10.94 91.42
CA ALA A 1172 3.38 -10.34 91.09
C ALA A 1172 2.50 -11.27 90.24
N THR A 1173 3.10 -11.88 89.21
CA THR A 1173 2.43 -12.79 88.25
C THR A 1173 3.00 -14.20 88.35
N GLY A 1174 4.33 -14.32 88.50
CA GLY A 1174 5.07 -15.56 88.66
C GLY A 1174 5.04 -16.43 87.41
N VAL A 1175 4.66 -17.69 87.56
CA VAL A 1175 4.47 -18.61 86.42
C VAL A 1175 3.02 -18.58 85.95
N SER A 1176 2.78 -18.14 84.72
CA SER A 1176 1.46 -18.21 84.08
C SER A 1176 1.34 -19.47 83.23
N VAL A 1177 0.61 -20.48 83.72
CA VAL A 1177 0.34 -21.74 83.00
C VAL A 1177 -0.99 -21.59 82.25
N GLY A 1178 -0.90 -21.42 80.94
CA GLY A 1178 -2.02 -21.13 80.04
C GLY A 1178 -2.15 -19.62 79.75
N GLY A 1179 -2.23 -19.26 78.46
CA GLY A 1179 -2.31 -17.88 77.99
C GLY A 1179 -3.74 -17.34 77.71
N PRO A 1180 -3.86 -16.23 76.97
CA PRO A 1180 -5.13 -15.57 76.65
C PRO A 1180 -5.87 -16.18 75.44
N ARG A 1181 -5.32 -17.20 74.77
CA ARG A 1181 -5.87 -17.82 73.55
C ARG A 1181 -6.01 -19.34 73.71
N ASN A 1182 -6.87 -19.98 72.91
CA ASN A 1182 -7.15 -21.44 72.96
C ASN A 1182 -5.86 -22.28 72.97
N GLY A 1183 -5.70 -23.15 73.99
CA GLY A 1183 -4.48 -23.92 74.17
C GLY A 1183 -4.33 -24.74 75.45
N ASN A 1184 -3.43 -25.74 75.45
CA ASN A 1184 -3.09 -26.55 76.62
C ASN A 1184 -1.67 -26.24 77.14
N ALA A 1185 -1.49 -26.18 78.45
CA ALA A 1185 -0.22 -25.88 79.09
C ALA A 1185 0.04 -26.83 80.26
N LEU A 1186 1.28 -27.31 80.40
CA LEU A 1186 1.72 -28.18 81.49
C LEU A 1186 2.96 -27.58 82.15
N LEU A 1187 2.89 -27.38 83.45
CA LEU A 1187 4.06 -27.27 84.33
C LEU A 1187 4.19 -28.59 85.08
N GLN A 1188 5.30 -29.31 84.91
CA GLN A 1188 5.55 -30.57 85.58
C GLN A 1188 6.87 -30.51 86.37
N VAL A 1189 6.85 -31.02 87.60
CA VAL A 1189 8.02 -31.10 88.49
C VAL A 1189 8.18 -32.54 88.95
N ARG A 1190 9.09 -33.29 88.31
CA ARG A 1190 9.22 -34.75 88.48
C ARG A 1190 10.29 -35.18 89.46
N ALA A 1191 11.45 -34.51 89.44
CA ALA A 1191 12.60 -34.86 90.28
C ALA A 1191 13.51 -33.67 90.64
N GLY A 1192 13.20 -32.46 90.17
CA GLY A 1192 13.97 -31.24 90.46
C GLY A 1192 13.27 -30.30 91.43
N THR A 1193 13.80 -29.07 91.54
CA THR A 1193 13.26 -28.04 92.43
C THR A 1193 12.78 -26.84 91.63
N ALA A 1194 11.52 -26.47 91.76
CA ALA A 1194 10.97 -25.22 91.23
C ALA A 1194 10.62 -24.26 92.37
N THR A 1195 11.15 -23.04 92.35
CA THR A 1195 10.86 -21.97 93.30
C THR A 1195 10.20 -20.82 92.56
N VAL A 1196 8.96 -20.52 92.90
CA VAL A 1196 8.14 -19.55 92.17
C VAL A 1196 7.37 -18.66 93.16
N GLY A 1197 7.32 -17.35 92.93
CA GLY A 1197 6.58 -16.45 93.82
C GLY A 1197 5.07 -16.68 93.81
N LYS A 1198 4.54 -17.06 92.64
CA LYS A 1198 3.12 -17.26 92.34
C LYS A 1198 2.96 -18.21 91.15
N ILE A 1199 1.86 -18.93 91.08
CA ILE A 1199 1.43 -19.64 89.86
C ILE A 1199 0.03 -19.17 89.48
N SER A 1200 -0.13 -18.70 88.25
CA SER A 1200 -1.41 -18.28 87.68
C SER A 1200 -1.85 -19.31 86.65
N LEU A 1201 -3.11 -19.74 86.71
CA LEU A 1201 -3.70 -20.77 85.86
C LEU A 1201 -4.72 -20.11 84.92
N GLY A 1202 -4.39 -20.10 83.63
CA GLY A 1202 -5.14 -19.40 82.58
C GLY A 1202 -5.03 -17.87 82.66
N GLN A 1203 -5.34 -17.18 81.56
CA GLN A 1203 -5.47 -15.72 81.52
C GLN A 1203 -6.89 -15.32 81.09
N ALA A 1204 -7.49 -14.30 81.73
CA ALA A 1204 -8.86 -13.89 81.48
C ALA A 1204 -9.03 -13.24 80.10
N VAL A 1205 -9.54 -13.98 79.12
CA VAL A 1205 -10.16 -13.42 77.91
C VAL A 1205 -11.51 -14.08 77.68
N VAL A 1206 -12.54 -13.24 77.51
CA VAL A 1206 -13.92 -13.65 77.26
C VAL A 1206 -14.01 -14.28 75.86
N GLY A 1207 -14.23 -15.60 75.78
CA GLY A 1207 -14.56 -16.29 74.52
C GLY A 1207 -13.78 -17.56 74.14
N SER A 1208 -12.79 -18.01 74.93
CA SER A 1208 -12.16 -19.33 74.74
C SER A 1208 -12.89 -20.41 75.55
N THR A 1209 -13.31 -21.52 74.91
CA THR A 1209 -14.10 -22.59 75.57
C THR A 1209 -13.36 -23.92 75.77
N ASN A 1210 -12.09 -24.03 75.36
CA ASN A 1210 -11.29 -25.28 75.45
C ASN A 1210 -9.82 -24.99 75.82
N MET A 1211 -9.53 -24.69 77.08
CA MET A 1211 -8.15 -24.57 77.60
C MET A 1211 -7.92 -25.50 78.80
N THR A 1212 -6.81 -26.23 78.79
CA THR A 1212 -6.36 -27.08 79.91
C THR A 1212 -5.02 -26.58 80.44
N ALA A 1213 -4.98 -26.15 81.70
CA ALA A 1213 -3.75 -25.80 82.40
C ALA A 1213 -3.51 -26.83 83.51
N ILE A 1214 -2.36 -27.52 83.45
CA ILE A 1214 -1.98 -28.55 84.42
C ILE A 1214 -0.71 -28.11 85.14
N VAL A 1215 -0.73 -28.25 86.46
CA VAL A 1215 0.47 -28.28 87.30
C VAL A 1215 0.55 -29.67 87.90
N ASN A 1216 1.66 -30.37 87.67
CA ASN A 1216 1.83 -31.77 88.05
C ASN A 1216 3.11 -31.97 88.86
N LEU A 1217 3.03 -32.60 90.05
CA LEU A 1217 4.14 -32.77 90.99
C LEU A 1217 4.42 -34.26 91.26
N THR A 1218 4.99 -34.97 90.29
CA THR A 1218 5.12 -36.43 90.38
C THR A 1218 6.34 -36.94 91.17
N GLY A 1219 7.13 -36.06 91.81
CA GLY A 1219 8.27 -36.48 92.64
C GLY A 1219 9.35 -35.45 92.98
N GLY A 1220 9.28 -34.22 92.44
CA GLY A 1220 10.22 -33.13 92.79
C GLY A 1220 9.71 -32.23 93.92
N SER A 1221 10.33 -31.05 94.08
CA SER A 1221 9.92 -30.03 95.04
C SER A 1221 9.43 -28.76 94.34
N LEU A 1222 8.21 -28.33 94.65
CA LEU A 1222 7.65 -27.07 94.18
C LEU A 1222 7.43 -26.13 95.37
N TYR A 1223 8.23 -25.07 95.46
CA TYR A 1223 8.10 -24.00 96.45
C TYR A 1223 7.32 -22.85 95.83
N VAL A 1224 6.10 -22.60 96.32
CA VAL A 1224 5.28 -21.46 95.92
C VAL A 1224 5.32 -20.42 97.03
N GLY A 1225 5.67 -19.18 96.70
CA GLY A 1225 5.73 -18.06 97.63
C GLY A 1225 4.35 -17.58 98.11
N ILE A 1226 4.34 -16.43 98.80
CA ILE A 1226 3.11 -15.81 99.35
C ILE A 1226 2.06 -15.48 98.28
N GLY A 1227 2.46 -15.44 97.00
CA GLY A 1227 1.56 -15.23 95.89
C GLY A 1227 0.64 -16.42 95.64
N GLY A 1228 0.95 -17.63 96.11
CA GLY A 1228 0.07 -18.81 96.01
C GLY A 1228 -0.23 -19.28 94.58
N MET A 1229 -1.19 -20.20 94.45
CA MET A 1229 -1.70 -20.68 93.15
C MET A 1229 -3.10 -20.08 92.89
N TRP A 1230 -3.28 -19.39 91.77
CA TRP A 1230 -4.52 -18.66 91.43
C TRP A 1230 -5.08 -19.10 90.09
N GLN A 1231 -6.40 -19.33 90.03
CA GLN A 1231 -7.12 -19.47 88.77
C GLN A 1231 -7.66 -18.10 88.34
N VAL A 1232 -7.29 -17.63 87.15
CA VAL A 1232 -7.59 -16.25 86.69
C VAL A 1232 -8.85 -16.18 85.82
N SER A 1233 -9.35 -17.31 85.28
CA SER A 1233 -10.53 -17.38 84.40
C SER A 1233 -11.44 -18.58 84.74
N ALA A 1234 -12.76 -18.36 84.73
CA ALA A 1234 -13.79 -19.38 84.98
C ALA A 1234 -13.96 -20.40 83.82
N GLY A 1235 -13.33 -20.16 82.66
CA GLY A 1235 -13.44 -21.01 81.46
C GLY A 1235 -12.29 -22.02 81.25
N ALA A 1236 -11.30 -22.06 82.15
CA ALA A 1236 -10.21 -23.04 82.07
C ALA A 1236 -10.58 -24.30 82.88
N ASN A 1237 -10.50 -25.48 82.25
CA ASN A 1237 -10.61 -26.76 82.97
C ASN A 1237 -9.32 -26.97 83.74
N PHE A 1238 -9.39 -26.78 85.07
CA PHE A 1238 -8.27 -27.04 85.95
C PHE A 1238 -8.24 -28.52 86.34
N VAL A 1239 -7.12 -29.18 86.03
CA VAL A 1239 -6.79 -30.50 86.57
C VAL A 1239 -5.49 -30.35 87.34
N SER A 1240 -5.59 -30.14 88.65
CA SER A 1240 -4.49 -30.43 89.56
C SER A 1240 -4.39 -31.95 89.67
N MET A 1241 -3.25 -32.50 89.28
CA MET A 1241 -2.80 -33.78 89.82
C MET A 1241 -1.62 -33.44 90.71
N ILE A 1242 -1.83 -33.54 92.02
CA ILE A 1242 -0.72 -33.54 92.98
C ILE A 1242 0.02 -34.85 92.78
#